data_AF-A0A7K9H5T1-F1
#
_entry.id   AF-A0A7K9H5T1-F1
#
_cell.length_a   1.000
_cell.length_b   1.000
_cell.length_c   1.000
_cell.angle_alpha   90.00
_cell.angle_beta   90.00
_cell.angle_gamma   90.00
#
_symmetry.space_group_name_H-M   'P 1'
#
loop_
_entity.id
_entity.type
_entity.pdbx_description
1 polymer ?
#
loop_
_entity_poly.entity_id
_entity_poly.type
_entity_poly.pdbx_seq_one_letter_code
_entity_poly.pdbx_strand_id
1 'polypeptide(L)'
;VGEETAILHGGFLLAARLLQPRPLRELRKADWARAGMPITDALREIGERCPSPRGLWKEEAVAIVWAKILLPAPPAAAAALEWGWKEDGFFSVGAMIPDVNHTALFELVKALGAPRLFVRLLLVLPSGVCRGQLESLVEYISSETSPSDVSFFLDVWWEVLKHREGQEDATVSAFGALIHQHGGEPSLEDGLQPPKRFKGDPAAPGLPTVLLQGLKQIRGSIVQPRLRCHALANLAELLCLSSGLGPGDSPLPITEHLAKVSAMVSLWSSDTDSQYHPCGLGEKVREAERSMNLLCLTKPSRKELFGGLDLLCSLLQAWGEELQDTLRAAEELSFESYRLLDALTSLGKNLDFLSETRDLWEDETHLVSELTQLTKDFLRDTSAVLEDLDTSLVSSVAMAIIAQRLDRHVDTCSVFASEKTWAFSKAWVDCLVENKALFQTPELVLKLLETLVSFATSHHDKEAQELQMQVTKAIVECYTELSLSDKNKVISGVLASWGGPGLSQNVQVVREGFQEDLNVTLNQITESVSDEGLARAVASVARLTLLSPEATVKQVCHLAVVNLGAHQFLAQILCSFPALSFLEDAGRPYSLVLRCLQEAVWGKLSTAREEEQFLQFLAFLMQPGSATQLVSPAEVTKAFVLPCLKSDSAQIELSLQILSKVLGTPACSEEHWIKSCHPFPLVFSLCKLLDGYTKYWYQPREQLFPSLETKDLILNILCQLCELVGPETVPSSEQWVQSLAWLHRKVASLDWTVGLRLKNLYGDHFKNEVPETLFEICRLPEDEWTSQSWPAYGPGSGLLAWMECCCVSPALRDTMLALLTVNVDNPEEVNLFSKGFLVALIQVLPWCSHGEWKRLVPVVEQLLQRQVLHVPYTLEYVQHLPLLNLRPFACHLQLSVLLLRGFQLLCSSSCSSWLPPEAWLHVVQLYCASLTDLLASLKATAGAATQPCAQEVSFTCIQLFCHLLHVAAMLPTGGCEEPLLVVALEVLSQYEVSSKADGAPCAALRRANEGHFLQSVTDSLGHEELRCTLLQKLSKLGA
;
A
#
# COMPACT_ATOMS: atom_id res chain seq x y z
N VAL A 1 -30.78 -50.72 -5.58
CA VAL A 1 -31.74 -50.86 -4.46
C VAL A 1 -32.37 -52.25 -4.41
N GLY A 2 -32.76 -52.89 -5.51
CA GLY A 2 -33.46 -54.19 -5.42
C GLY A 2 -32.57 -55.43 -5.15
N GLU A 3 -31.30 -55.42 -5.58
CA GLU A 3 -30.41 -56.58 -5.47
C GLU A 3 -29.68 -56.63 -4.12
N GLU A 4 -29.24 -55.47 -3.63
CA GLU A 4 -28.54 -55.33 -2.36
C GLU A 4 -29.47 -55.62 -1.18
N THR A 5 -30.72 -55.16 -1.24
CA THR A 5 -31.75 -55.50 -0.25
C THR A 5 -32.10 -56.99 -0.25
N ALA A 6 -32.01 -57.65 -1.41
CA ALA A 6 -32.26 -59.09 -1.52
C ALA A 6 -31.13 -59.91 -0.91
N ILE A 7 -29.87 -59.48 -1.06
CA ILE A 7 -28.70 -60.09 -0.42
C ILE A 7 -28.82 -59.95 1.11
N LEU A 8 -29.13 -58.74 1.61
CA LEU A 8 -29.33 -58.49 3.03
C LEU A 8 -30.49 -59.32 3.61
N HIS A 9 -31.64 -59.34 2.94
CA HIS A 9 -32.80 -60.16 3.32
C HIS A 9 -32.45 -61.66 3.34
N GLY A 10 -31.71 -62.15 2.34
CA GLY A 10 -31.21 -63.52 2.29
C GLY A 10 -30.32 -63.87 3.48
N GLY A 11 -29.43 -62.96 3.89
CA GLY A 11 -28.59 -63.10 5.08
C GLY A 11 -29.40 -63.25 6.36
N PHE A 12 -30.41 -62.41 6.57
CA PHE A 12 -31.30 -62.49 7.74
C PHE A 12 -32.21 -63.74 7.74
N LEU A 13 -32.69 -64.20 6.59
CA LEU A 13 -33.46 -65.45 6.50
C LEU A 13 -32.60 -66.67 6.82
N LEU A 14 -31.35 -66.68 6.35
CA LEU A 14 -30.41 -67.76 6.65
C LEU A 14 -30.06 -67.77 8.14
N ALA A 15 -29.84 -66.59 8.74
CA ALA A 15 -29.67 -66.44 10.20
C ALA A 15 -30.88 -66.97 10.99
N ALA A 16 -32.10 -66.63 10.58
CA ALA A 16 -33.34 -67.12 11.21
C ALA A 16 -33.48 -68.64 11.11
N ARG A 17 -33.04 -69.25 10.00
CA ARG A 17 -33.03 -70.71 9.81
C ARG A 17 -32.02 -71.39 10.74
N LEU A 18 -30.84 -70.80 10.94
CA LEU A 18 -29.78 -71.33 11.81
C LEU A 18 -30.09 -71.19 13.32
N LEU A 19 -31.07 -70.36 13.69
CA LEU A 19 -31.50 -70.13 15.08
C LEU A 19 -32.72 -71.00 15.50
N GLN A 20 -33.36 -71.73 14.58
CA GLN A 20 -34.53 -72.53 14.93
C GLN A 20 -34.27 -73.54 16.07
N PRO A 21 -35.24 -73.74 16.99
CA PRO A 21 -36.64 -73.29 16.93
C PRO A 21 -36.90 -71.86 17.43
N ARG A 22 -35.88 -71.10 17.87
CA ARG A 22 -36.08 -69.74 18.39
C ARG A 22 -36.11 -68.70 17.25
N PRO A 23 -36.98 -67.68 17.33
CA PRO A 23 -36.98 -66.57 16.39
C PRO A 23 -35.82 -65.59 16.66
N LEU A 24 -35.40 -64.83 15.64
CA LEU A 24 -34.30 -63.83 15.76
C LEU A 24 -34.56 -62.74 16.82
N ARG A 25 -35.83 -62.43 17.14
CA ARG A 25 -36.21 -61.53 18.23
C ARG A 25 -35.83 -62.04 19.64
N GLU A 26 -35.46 -63.30 19.78
CA GLU A 26 -35.04 -63.94 21.04
C GLU A 26 -33.55 -64.33 21.02
N LEU A 27 -32.76 -63.75 20.10
CA LEU A 27 -31.33 -64.02 19.95
C LEU A 27 -30.55 -63.69 21.23
N ARG A 28 -29.72 -64.63 21.70
CA ARG A 28 -28.76 -64.41 22.81
C ARG A 28 -27.34 -64.20 22.26
N LYS A 29 -26.45 -63.60 23.06
CA LYS A 29 -25.03 -63.39 22.71
C LYS A 29 -24.35 -64.66 22.19
N ALA A 30 -24.50 -65.76 22.93
CA ALA A 30 -23.89 -67.05 22.56
C ALA A 30 -24.35 -67.60 21.20
N ASP A 31 -25.52 -67.17 20.70
CA ASP A 31 -26.05 -67.62 19.42
C ASP A 31 -25.45 -66.83 18.23
N TRP A 32 -24.82 -65.67 18.46
CA TRP A 32 -24.29 -64.79 17.41
C TRP A 32 -23.20 -65.46 16.56
N ALA A 33 -22.31 -66.25 17.16
CA ALA A 33 -21.25 -66.94 16.42
C ALA A 33 -21.80 -67.86 15.30
N ARG A 34 -23.03 -68.36 15.45
CA ARG A 34 -23.71 -69.20 14.46
C ARG A 34 -24.69 -68.43 13.58
N ALA A 35 -25.47 -67.50 14.16
CA ALA A 35 -26.53 -66.79 13.45
C ALA A 35 -26.08 -65.47 12.80
N GLY A 36 -24.98 -64.86 13.26
CA GLY A 36 -24.46 -63.58 12.77
C GLY A 36 -23.67 -63.67 11.46
N MET A 37 -22.95 -64.78 11.23
CA MET A 37 -22.11 -64.98 10.04
C MET A 37 -22.83 -64.71 8.71
N PRO A 38 -24.04 -65.27 8.45
CA PRO A 38 -24.81 -64.96 7.25
C PRO A 38 -25.11 -63.48 7.04
N ILE A 39 -25.31 -62.72 8.13
CA ILE A 39 -25.64 -61.30 8.09
C ILE A 39 -24.38 -60.49 7.76
N THR A 40 -23.26 -60.81 8.42
CA THR A 40 -21.98 -60.13 8.19
C THR A 40 -21.40 -60.43 6.80
N ASP A 41 -21.56 -61.67 6.30
CA ASP A 41 -21.10 -62.04 4.96
C ASP A 41 -21.94 -61.36 3.87
N ALA A 42 -23.26 -61.25 4.07
CA ALA A 42 -24.13 -60.48 3.17
C ALA A 42 -23.71 -58.99 3.09
N LEU A 43 -23.37 -58.38 4.23
CA LEU A 43 -22.87 -56.99 4.25
C LEU A 43 -21.48 -56.84 3.63
N ARG A 44 -20.61 -57.86 3.79
CA ARG A 44 -19.30 -57.89 3.11
C ARG A 44 -19.47 -57.99 1.59
N GLU A 45 -20.35 -58.89 1.12
CA GLU A 45 -20.66 -59.09 -0.30
C GLU A 45 -21.23 -57.83 -0.95
N ILE A 46 -22.12 -57.11 -0.26
CA ILE A 46 -22.63 -55.81 -0.73
C ILE A 46 -21.51 -54.77 -0.83
N GLY A 47 -20.61 -54.73 0.16
CA GLY A 47 -19.46 -53.81 0.17
C GLY A 47 -18.44 -54.08 -0.93
N GLU A 48 -18.19 -55.34 -1.27
CA GLU A 48 -17.25 -55.73 -2.34
C GLU A 48 -17.81 -55.46 -3.75
N ARG A 49 -19.14 -55.60 -3.94
CA ARG A 49 -19.80 -55.38 -5.23
C ARG A 49 -20.07 -53.91 -5.56
N CYS A 50 -20.17 -53.05 -4.54
CA CYS A 50 -20.34 -51.61 -4.71
C CYS A 50 -19.25 -50.85 -3.94
N PRO A 51 -18.07 -50.62 -4.54
CA PRO A 51 -17.06 -49.72 -4.00
C PRO A 51 -17.52 -48.26 -4.17
N SER A 52 -18.60 -47.89 -3.48
CA SER A 52 -18.93 -46.49 -3.28
C SER A 52 -17.83 -45.86 -2.40
N PRO A 53 -17.42 -44.62 -2.65
CA PRO A 53 -16.27 -44.01 -1.95
C PRO A 53 -16.50 -43.75 -0.45
N ARG A 54 -17.62 -44.21 0.15
CA ARG A 54 -18.02 -43.84 1.52
C ARG A 54 -18.67 -44.92 2.40
N GLY A 55 -18.74 -46.20 2.00
CA GLY A 55 -19.29 -47.24 2.90
C GLY A 55 -20.75 -47.05 3.33
N LEU A 56 -21.53 -46.26 2.58
CA LEU A 56 -22.91 -45.84 2.87
C LEU A 56 -23.86 -47.00 3.21
N TRP A 57 -23.65 -48.16 2.59
CA TRP A 57 -24.46 -49.35 2.84
C TRP A 57 -24.31 -49.93 4.25
N LYS A 58 -23.14 -49.80 4.89
CA LYS A 58 -22.97 -50.20 6.30
C LYS A 58 -23.79 -49.30 7.21
N GLU A 59 -23.81 -48.00 6.91
CA GLU A 59 -24.59 -47.00 7.65
C GLU A 59 -26.10 -47.23 7.48
N GLU A 60 -26.54 -47.43 6.24
CA GLU A 60 -27.94 -47.74 5.92
C GLU A 60 -28.40 -49.05 6.58
N ALA A 61 -27.61 -50.13 6.53
CA ALA A 61 -27.98 -51.41 7.13
C ALA A 61 -28.18 -51.34 8.65
N VAL A 62 -27.26 -50.67 9.37
CA VAL A 62 -27.39 -50.47 10.83
C VAL A 62 -28.61 -49.60 11.14
N ALA A 63 -28.83 -48.52 10.38
CA ALA A 63 -30.00 -47.65 10.54
C ALA A 63 -31.33 -48.41 10.28
N ILE A 64 -31.40 -49.27 9.26
CA ILE A 64 -32.57 -50.12 8.96
C ILE A 64 -32.87 -51.07 10.13
N VAL A 65 -31.84 -51.79 10.61
CA VAL A 65 -31.97 -52.76 11.72
C VAL A 65 -32.41 -52.04 13.00
N TRP A 66 -31.84 -50.88 13.28
CA TRP A 66 -32.19 -50.12 14.48
C TRP A 66 -33.60 -49.51 14.39
N ALA A 67 -33.99 -48.97 13.23
CA ALA A 67 -35.34 -48.45 13.01
C ALA A 67 -36.40 -49.54 13.21
N LYS A 68 -36.11 -50.78 12.77
CA LYS A 68 -36.97 -51.95 12.98
C LYS A 68 -37.18 -52.29 14.46
N ILE A 69 -36.16 -52.10 15.29
CA ILE A 69 -36.23 -52.34 16.74
C ILE A 69 -37.02 -51.22 17.45
N LEU A 70 -36.81 -49.96 17.03
CA LEU A 70 -37.44 -48.79 17.65
C LEU A 70 -38.91 -48.61 17.25
N LEU A 71 -39.28 -49.01 16.03
CA LEU A 71 -40.63 -48.87 15.47
C LEU A 71 -41.24 -50.26 15.14
N PRO A 72 -41.61 -51.06 16.15
CA PRO A 72 -42.26 -52.35 15.91
C PRO A 72 -43.62 -52.17 15.23
N ALA A 73 -43.93 -53.03 14.25
CA ALA A 73 -45.16 -52.93 13.46
C ALA A 73 -46.42 -52.92 14.36
N PRO A 74 -47.45 -52.09 14.07
CA PRO A 74 -48.63 -52.02 14.92
C PRO A 74 -49.40 -53.35 14.92
N PRO A 75 -50.04 -53.73 16.04
CA PRO A 75 -50.95 -54.86 16.07
C PRO A 75 -52.05 -54.65 15.03
N ALA A 76 -52.50 -55.75 14.40
CA ALA A 76 -53.38 -55.81 13.22
C ALA A 76 -54.72 -55.01 13.30
N ALA A 77 -55.02 -54.33 14.41
CA ALA A 77 -56.19 -53.49 14.59
C ALA A 77 -56.02 -52.03 14.09
N ALA A 78 -54.81 -51.55 13.80
CA ALA A 78 -54.55 -50.17 13.37
C ALA A 78 -54.42 -49.98 11.84
N ALA A 79 -55.06 -50.85 11.04
CA ALA A 79 -54.98 -50.82 9.58
C ALA A 79 -55.78 -49.66 8.90
N ALA A 80 -56.25 -48.67 9.65
CA ALA A 80 -57.19 -47.66 9.16
C ALA A 80 -56.63 -46.22 9.00
N LEU A 81 -55.37 -45.96 9.34
CA LEU A 81 -54.74 -44.66 9.06
C LEU A 81 -53.59 -44.85 8.06
N GLU A 82 -53.95 -44.89 6.78
CA GLU A 82 -52.98 -44.79 5.70
C GLU A 82 -52.38 -43.37 5.64
N TRP A 83 -51.16 -43.30 5.10
CA TRP A 83 -50.39 -42.14 4.61
C TRP A 83 -49.23 -41.67 5.53
N GLY A 84 -48.02 -42.09 5.13
CA GLY A 84 -46.71 -41.62 5.65
C GLY A 84 -45.60 -42.66 5.48
N TRP A 85 -45.77 -43.85 6.06
CA TRP A 85 -44.65 -44.78 6.34
C TRP A 85 -44.28 -45.66 5.14
N LYS A 86 -45.12 -45.71 4.09
CA LYS A 86 -44.90 -46.51 2.87
C LYS A 86 -43.91 -45.88 1.89
N GLU A 87 -43.61 -44.58 2.02
CA GLU A 87 -42.70 -43.86 1.11
C GLU A 87 -41.26 -43.73 1.64
N ASP A 88 -40.99 -44.16 2.88
CA ASP A 88 -39.65 -44.11 3.49
C ASP A 88 -38.77 -45.32 3.12
N GLY A 89 -37.55 -45.03 2.66
CA GLY A 89 -36.57 -46.05 2.23
C GLY A 89 -36.23 -47.09 3.30
N PHE A 90 -36.18 -46.70 4.59
CA PHE A 90 -35.87 -47.60 5.71
C PHE A 90 -37.00 -48.60 6.00
N PHE A 91 -38.26 -48.19 5.87
CA PHE A 91 -39.42 -49.03 6.19
C PHE A 91 -39.66 -50.13 5.14
N SER A 92 -39.46 -49.82 3.86
CA SER A 92 -39.64 -50.78 2.76
C SER A 92 -38.69 -51.99 2.89
N VAL A 93 -37.45 -51.75 3.31
CA VAL A 93 -36.42 -52.79 3.54
C VAL A 93 -36.58 -53.45 4.91
N GLY A 94 -36.88 -52.67 5.95
CA GLY A 94 -37.13 -53.18 7.30
C GLY A 94 -38.33 -54.13 7.39
N ALA A 95 -39.34 -53.98 6.53
CA ALA A 95 -40.46 -54.91 6.43
C ALA A 95 -40.07 -56.30 5.88
N MET A 96 -38.99 -56.39 5.10
CA MET A 96 -38.53 -57.64 4.49
C MET A 96 -37.65 -58.47 5.44
N ILE A 97 -36.99 -57.86 6.42
CA ILE A 97 -36.19 -58.60 7.41
C ILE A 97 -37.06 -59.12 8.57
N PRO A 98 -36.76 -60.32 9.14
CA PRO A 98 -37.42 -60.83 10.34
C PRO A 98 -37.24 -59.90 11.54
N ASP A 99 -38.13 -59.99 12.53
CA ASP A 99 -38.01 -59.22 13.78
C ASP A 99 -36.75 -59.63 14.56
N VAL A 100 -36.01 -58.62 15.03
CA VAL A 100 -34.71 -58.73 15.72
C VAL A 100 -34.74 -57.96 17.04
N ASN A 101 -33.80 -58.24 17.94
CA ASN A 101 -33.67 -57.57 19.25
C ASN A 101 -32.39 -56.71 19.35
N HIS A 102 -32.23 -56.00 20.47
CA HIS A 102 -31.04 -55.18 20.76
C HIS A 102 -29.73 -55.97 20.75
N THR A 103 -29.74 -57.25 21.14
CA THR A 103 -28.55 -58.12 21.05
C THR A 103 -28.05 -58.26 19.61
N ALA A 104 -28.96 -58.43 18.64
CA ALA A 104 -28.60 -58.49 17.22
C ALA A 104 -28.01 -57.17 16.72
N LEU A 105 -28.53 -56.01 17.17
CA LEU A 105 -28.00 -54.70 16.82
C LEU A 105 -26.58 -54.50 17.36
N PHE A 106 -26.36 -54.75 18.66
CA PHE A 106 -25.05 -54.51 19.29
C PHE A 106 -23.98 -55.45 18.73
N GLU A 107 -24.29 -56.73 18.53
CA GLU A 107 -23.34 -57.67 17.92
C GLU A 107 -23.07 -57.37 16.44
N LEU A 108 -24.07 -56.84 15.70
CA LEU A 108 -23.88 -56.38 14.33
C LEU A 108 -22.91 -55.18 14.28
N VAL A 109 -23.10 -54.18 15.13
CA VAL A 109 -22.22 -53.00 15.21
C VAL A 109 -20.80 -53.41 15.60
N LYS A 110 -20.66 -54.32 16.57
CA LYS A 110 -19.36 -54.91 16.96
C LYS A 110 -18.68 -55.61 15.79
N ALA A 111 -19.39 -56.48 15.07
CA ALA A 111 -18.83 -57.22 13.94
C ALA A 111 -18.43 -56.32 12.77
N LEU A 112 -19.09 -55.16 12.62
CA LEU A 112 -18.75 -54.14 11.63
C LEU A 112 -17.62 -53.20 12.08
N GLY A 113 -17.21 -53.25 13.35
CA GLY A 113 -16.24 -52.32 13.93
C GLY A 113 -16.70 -50.86 13.84
N ALA A 114 -17.99 -50.61 14.08
CA ALA A 114 -18.63 -49.32 13.77
C ALA A 114 -19.21 -48.55 14.98
N PRO A 115 -18.48 -48.39 16.11
CA PRO A 115 -18.97 -47.66 17.28
C PRO A 115 -19.29 -46.20 16.97
N ARG A 116 -18.52 -45.56 16.06
CA ARG A 116 -18.76 -44.19 15.59
C ARG A 116 -20.14 -44.04 14.93
N LEU A 117 -20.51 -44.99 14.07
CA LEU A 117 -21.81 -45.00 13.41
C LEU A 117 -22.94 -45.19 14.42
N PHE A 118 -22.76 -46.09 15.38
CA PHE A 118 -23.71 -46.31 16.46
C PHE A 118 -23.95 -45.03 17.28
N VAL A 119 -22.88 -44.33 17.68
CA VAL A 119 -23.00 -43.06 18.40
C VAL A 119 -23.67 -41.97 17.57
N ARG A 120 -23.32 -41.84 16.29
CA ARG A 120 -23.98 -40.88 15.39
C ARG A 120 -25.49 -41.12 15.31
N LEU A 121 -25.93 -42.37 15.17
CA LEU A 121 -27.35 -42.70 15.15
C LEU A 121 -28.00 -42.53 16.53
N LEU A 122 -27.30 -42.86 17.62
CA LEU A 122 -27.76 -42.71 19.01
C LEU A 122 -28.08 -41.25 19.36
N LEU A 123 -27.19 -40.32 19.00
CA LEU A 123 -27.27 -38.92 19.41
C LEU A 123 -28.31 -38.09 18.64
N VAL A 124 -28.80 -38.61 17.51
CA VAL A 124 -29.91 -37.99 16.75
C VAL A 124 -31.28 -38.51 17.23
N LEU A 125 -31.33 -39.42 18.21
CA LEU A 125 -32.59 -39.86 18.83
C LEU A 125 -33.12 -38.83 19.83
N PRO A 126 -34.45 -38.75 20.04
CA PRO A 126 -35.03 -37.98 21.15
C PRO A 126 -34.41 -38.37 22.50
N SER A 127 -34.21 -37.41 23.40
CA SER A 127 -33.45 -37.58 24.65
C SER A 127 -33.88 -38.78 25.51
N GLY A 128 -35.18 -39.03 25.64
CA GLY A 128 -35.72 -40.18 26.36
C GLY A 128 -35.40 -41.52 25.69
N VAL A 129 -35.47 -41.58 24.35
CA VAL A 129 -35.14 -42.77 23.56
C VAL A 129 -33.63 -43.03 23.58
N CYS A 130 -32.82 -41.98 23.38
CA CYS A 130 -31.36 -42.03 23.46
C CYS A 130 -30.88 -42.62 24.79
N ARG A 131 -31.44 -42.14 25.92
CA ARG A 131 -31.12 -42.67 27.25
C ARG A 131 -31.51 -44.15 27.37
N GLY A 132 -32.73 -44.50 26.97
CA GLY A 132 -33.19 -45.89 27.01
C GLY A 132 -32.33 -46.85 26.19
N GLN A 133 -31.88 -46.44 25.00
CA GLN A 133 -30.97 -47.25 24.18
C GLN A 133 -29.60 -47.44 24.83
N LEU A 134 -29.07 -46.42 25.50
CA LEU A 134 -27.81 -46.54 26.23
C LEU A 134 -27.95 -47.42 27.48
N GLU A 135 -29.08 -47.37 28.19
CA GLU A 135 -29.38 -48.28 29.30
C GLU A 135 -29.48 -49.74 28.82
N SER A 136 -30.11 -49.99 27.67
CA SER A 136 -30.13 -51.31 27.02
C SER A 136 -28.72 -51.79 26.62
N LEU A 137 -27.83 -50.88 26.20
CA LEU A 137 -26.43 -51.21 25.93
C LEU A 137 -25.72 -51.65 27.23
N VAL A 138 -25.89 -50.90 28.33
CA VAL A 138 -25.27 -51.25 29.62
C VAL A 138 -25.77 -52.60 30.14
N GLU A 139 -27.08 -52.88 30.03
CA GLU A 139 -27.67 -54.17 30.39
C GLU A 139 -27.09 -55.31 29.53
N TYR A 140 -26.99 -55.09 28.21
CA TYR A 140 -26.37 -56.04 27.30
C TYR A 140 -24.92 -56.33 27.70
N ILE A 141 -24.08 -55.32 27.96
CA ILE A 141 -22.66 -55.54 28.28
C ILE A 141 -22.49 -56.21 29.65
N SER A 142 -23.37 -55.92 30.61
CA SER A 142 -23.32 -56.49 31.96
C SER A 142 -23.76 -57.96 32.02
N SER A 143 -24.45 -58.46 31.01
CA SER A 143 -24.82 -59.87 30.89
C SER A 143 -23.72 -60.65 30.13
N GLU A 144 -23.05 -61.62 30.79
CA GLU A 144 -22.00 -62.44 30.15
C GLU A 144 -20.91 -61.60 29.45
N THR A 145 -20.24 -60.71 30.19
CA THR A 145 -19.27 -59.74 29.64
C THR A 145 -18.03 -60.42 29.03
N SER A 146 -17.79 -60.21 27.73
CA SER A 146 -16.53 -60.61 27.06
C SER A 146 -15.56 -59.42 26.93
N PRO A 147 -14.25 -59.66 26.68
CA PRO A 147 -13.29 -58.57 26.39
C PRO A 147 -13.72 -57.69 25.19
N SER A 148 -14.36 -58.29 24.18
CA SER A 148 -14.90 -57.56 23.03
C SER A 148 -16.08 -56.63 23.41
N ASP A 149 -16.87 -57.01 24.41
CA ASP A 149 -17.97 -56.16 24.90
C ASP A 149 -17.43 -54.99 25.70
N VAL A 150 -16.34 -55.20 26.47
CA VAL A 150 -15.65 -54.12 27.18
C VAL A 150 -15.04 -53.12 26.20
N SER A 151 -14.33 -53.57 25.16
CA SER A 151 -13.82 -52.67 24.12
C SER A 151 -14.94 -51.87 23.49
N PHE A 152 -16.01 -52.55 23.04
CA PHE A 152 -17.15 -51.88 22.42
C PHE A 152 -17.81 -50.82 23.31
N PHE A 153 -18.00 -51.12 24.61
CA PHE A 153 -18.51 -50.14 25.57
C PHE A 153 -17.67 -48.87 25.61
N LEU A 154 -16.35 -49.04 25.71
CA LEU A 154 -15.42 -47.95 25.90
C LEU A 154 -15.20 -47.17 24.61
N ASP A 155 -15.23 -47.84 23.46
CA ASP A 155 -15.23 -47.20 22.14
C ASP A 155 -16.50 -46.34 21.95
N VAL A 156 -17.67 -46.87 22.32
CA VAL A 156 -18.93 -46.09 22.30
C VAL A 156 -18.84 -44.88 23.22
N TRP A 157 -18.33 -45.03 24.45
CA TRP A 157 -18.10 -43.90 25.35
C TRP A 157 -17.19 -42.85 24.70
N TRP A 158 -16.04 -43.26 24.17
CA TRP A 158 -15.07 -42.33 23.59
C TRP A 158 -15.63 -41.62 22.35
N GLU A 159 -16.37 -42.34 21.50
CA GLU A 159 -17.05 -41.76 20.35
C GLU A 159 -18.13 -40.75 20.75
N VAL A 160 -18.81 -40.95 21.89
CA VAL A 160 -19.74 -39.95 22.46
C VAL A 160 -18.98 -38.67 22.83
N LEU A 161 -17.79 -38.78 23.42
CA LEU A 161 -16.95 -37.61 23.76
C LEU A 161 -16.38 -36.89 22.52
N LYS A 162 -16.17 -37.60 21.39
CA LYS A 162 -15.64 -37.05 20.13
C LYS A 162 -16.71 -36.45 19.21
N HIS A 163 -17.99 -36.52 19.57
CA HIS A 163 -19.08 -36.11 18.68
C HIS A 163 -19.20 -34.57 18.57
N ARG A 164 -19.47 -34.07 17.35
CA ARG A 164 -19.79 -32.66 17.07
C ARG A 164 -21.13 -32.56 16.32
N GLU A 165 -22.02 -31.70 16.81
CA GLU A 165 -23.27 -31.36 16.13
C GLU A 165 -22.98 -30.77 14.73
N GLY A 166 -23.75 -31.17 13.71
CA GLY A 166 -23.61 -30.67 12.34
C GLY A 166 -22.72 -31.51 11.38
N GLN A 167 -22.11 -32.60 11.84
CA GLN A 167 -21.47 -33.61 10.96
C GLN A 167 -22.42 -34.75 10.57
N GLU A 168 -23.68 -34.47 10.22
CA GLU A 168 -24.65 -35.53 9.92
C GLU A 168 -24.66 -35.88 8.43
N ASP A 169 -24.56 -37.19 8.13
CA ASP A 169 -24.78 -37.69 6.77
C ASP A 169 -26.29 -37.72 6.46
N ALA A 170 -26.66 -37.79 5.18
CA ALA A 170 -28.05 -37.85 4.74
C ALA A 170 -28.81 -39.02 5.38
N THR A 171 -28.16 -40.17 5.56
CA THR A 171 -28.71 -41.38 6.21
C THR A 171 -28.99 -41.16 7.70
N VAL A 172 -28.08 -40.47 8.41
CA VAL A 172 -28.21 -40.18 9.85
C VAL A 172 -29.34 -39.15 10.07
N SER A 173 -29.39 -38.12 9.23
CA SER A 173 -30.47 -37.11 9.25
C SER A 173 -31.84 -37.75 8.98
N ALA A 174 -31.93 -38.63 7.98
CA ALA A 174 -33.16 -39.30 7.60
C ALA A 174 -33.63 -40.29 8.68
N PHE A 175 -32.72 -41.03 9.30
CA PHE A 175 -33.00 -41.88 10.46
C PHE A 175 -33.53 -41.06 11.65
N GLY A 176 -32.86 -39.95 11.96
CA GLY A 176 -33.28 -39.01 12.98
C GLY A 176 -34.69 -38.47 12.79
N ALA A 177 -34.99 -37.99 11.58
CA ALA A 177 -36.30 -37.49 11.20
C ALA A 177 -37.38 -38.57 11.33
N LEU A 178 -37.08 -39.81 10.91
CA LEU A 178 -37.99 -40.95 11.01
C LEU A 178 -38.43 -41.21 12.45
N ILE A 179 -37.48 -41.24 13.39
CA ILE A 179 -37.77 -41.51 14.80
C ILE A 179 -38.45 -40.30 15.47
N HIS A 180 -38.07 -39.07 15.13
CA HIS A 180 -38.75 -37.88 15.65
C HIS A 180 -40.21 -37.79 15.20
N GLN A 181 -40.52 -38.24 13.99
CA GLN A 181 -41.87 -38.21 13.44
C GLN A 181 -42.77 -39.34 13.98
N HIS A 182 -42.20 -40.49 14.35
CA HIS A 182 -42.97 -41.72 14.61
C HIS A 182 -42.70 -42.42 15.96
N GLY A 183 -41.62 -42.06 16.66
CA GLY A 183 -41.16 -42.71 17.89
C GLY A 183 -41.56 -42.00 19.19
N GLY A 184 -42.32 -40.90 19.12
CA GLY A 184 -42.84 -40.21 20.30
C GLY A 184 -44.09 -40.90 20.85
N GLU A 185 -44.12 -41.18 22.16
CA GLU A 185 -45.36 -41.59 22.83
C GLU A 185 -46.46 -40.53 22.59
N PRO A 186 -47.68 -40.93 22.18
CA PRO A 186 -48.79 -39.99 22.14
C PRO A 186 -49.17 -39.68 23.58
N SER A 187 -48.87 -38.47 24.08
CA SER A 187 -49.43 -38.03 25.34
C SER A 187 -50.94 -37.92 25.17
N LEU A 188 -51.68 -38.83 25.79
CA LEU A 188 -53.11 -38.66 26.05
C LEU A 188 -53.29 -37.49 27.01
N GLU A 189 -53.25 -36.26 26.50
CA GLU A 189 -54.08 -35.17 27.01
C GLU A 189 -54.02 -33.95 26.09
N ASP A 190 -55.19 -33.70 25.53
CA ASP A 190 -55.79 -32.43 25.14
C ASP A 190 -55.19 -31.56 24.02
N GLY A 191 -56.08 -31.28 23.07
CA GLY A 191 -55.89 -30.26 22.05
C GLY A 191 -55.95 -28.86 22.65
N LEU A 192 -55.51 -27.92 21.80
CA LEU A 192 -55.67 -26.47 21.96
C LEU A 192 -54.79 -25.80 23.03
N GLN A 193 -53.50 -25.54 22.72
CA GLN A 193 -52.89 -24.21 22.93
C GLN A 193 -51.69 -23.95 21.98
N PRO A 194 -51.47 -22.70 21.52
CA PRO A 194 -50.29 -22.31 20.75
C PRO A 194 -49.08 -22.07 21.68
N PRO A 195 -47.83 -22.29 21.25
CA PRO A 195 -46.70 -22.26 22.16
C PRO A 195 -46.28 -20.82 22.45
N LYS A 196 -46.78 -20.26 23.56
CA LYS A 196 -46.14 -19.11 24.22
C LYS A 196 -45.08 -19.63 25.18
N ARG A 197 -43.82 -19.36 24.82
CA ARG A 197 -42.63 -19.20 25.69
C ARG A 197 -42.84 -19.60 27.16
N PHE A 198 -42.79 -20.90 27.43
CA PHE A 198 -42.24 -21.37 28.69
C PHE A 198 -40.84 -21.86 28.39
N LYS A 199 -39.86 -21.29 29.11
CA LYS A 199 -38.53 -21.86 29.23
C LYS A 199 -38.73 -23.31 29.67
N GLY A 200 -38.52 -24.25 28.76
CA GLY A 200 -38.27 -25.62 29.15
C GLY A 200 -37.01 -25.61 29.99
N ASP A 201 -37.09 -26.09 31.22
CA ASP A 201 -35.90 -26.54 31.93
C ASP A 201 -35.14 -27.50 31.00
N PRO A 202 -33.83 -27.30 30.78
CA PRO A 202 -33.04 -28.23 30.01
C PRO A 202 -32.70 -29.42 30.92
N ALA A 203 -33.67 -30.30 31.18
CA ALA A 203 -33.34 -31.66 31.61
C ALA A 203 -32.95 -32.45 30.36
N ALA A 204 -31.80 -32.06 29.79
CA ALA A 204 -31.08 -32.77 28.75
C ALA A 204 -30.37 -34.01 29.36
N PRO A 205 -29.92 -34.97 28.54
CA PRO A 205 -29.85 -36.40 28.87
C PRO A 205 -28.79 -36.79 29.91
N GLY A 206 -29.13 -37.71 30.81
CA GLY A 206 -28.20 -38.31 31.80
C GLY A 206 -27.18 -39.31 31.21
N LEU A 207 -26.69 -39.07 29.98
CA LEU A 207 -25.73 -39.95 29.28
C LEU A 207 -24.47 -40.25 30.12
N PRO A 208 -23.79 -39.25 30.74
CA PRO A 208 -22.64 -39.51 31.62
C PRO A 208 -22.97 -40.43 32.79
N THR A 209 -24.18 -40.31 33.36
CA THR A 209 -24.62 -41.13 34.50
C THR A 209 -24.76 -42.60 34.11
N VAL A 210 -25.34 -42.88 32.94
CA VAL A 210 -25.51 -44.25 32.44
C VAL A 210 -24.16 -44.89 32.12
N LEU A 211 -23.23 -44.13 31.52
CA LEU A 211 -21.86 -44.59 31.24
C LEU A 211 -21.07 -44.88 32.53
N LEU A 212 -21.11 -43.98 33.51
CA LEU A 212 -20.47 -44.19 34.83
C LEU A 212 -21.04 -45.43 35.54
N GLN A 213 -22.35 -45.64 35.47
CA GLN A 213 -23.00 -46.81 36.05
C GLN A 213 -22.59 -48.11 35.33
N GLY A 214 -22.49 -48.08 34.00
CA GLY A 214 -22.00 -49.21 33.21
C GLY A 214 -20.58 -49.60 33.58
N LEU A 215 -19.66 -48.62 33.70
CA LEU A 215 -18.28 -48.89 34.13
C LEU A 215 -18.23 -49.50 35.55
N LYS A 216 -19.06 -49.02 36.48
CA LYS A 216 -19.17 -49.60 37.84
C LYS A 216 -19.59 -51.07 37.82
N GLN A 217 -20.49 -51.46 36.91
CA GLN A 217 -20.98 -52.84 36.77
C GLN A 217 -19.93 -53.77 36.16
N ILE A 218 -19.16 -53.30 35.18
CA ILE A 218 -18.22 -54.14 34.42
C ILE A 218 -16.78 -54.13 34.95
N ARG A 219 -16.44 -53.27 35.94
CA ARG A 219 -15.05 -53.09 36.44
C ARG A 219 -14.34 -54.40 36.82
N GLY A 220 -15.07 -55.39 37.33
CA GLY A 220 -14.51 -56.70 37.71
C GLY A 220 -14.11 -57.58 36.51
N SER A 221 -14.62 -57.27 35.32
CA SER A 221 -14.38 -58.01 34.08
C SER A 221 -13.24 -57.41 33.23
N ILE A 222 -12.68 -56.25 33.61
CA ILE A 222 -11.60 -55.57 32.88
C ILE A 222 -10.24 -56.07 33.38
N VAL A 223 -9.71 -57.10 32.73
CA VAL A 223 -8.44 -57.74 33.13
C VAL A 223 -7.22 -57.18 32.39
N GLN A 224 -7.37 -56.82 31.10
CA GLN A 224 -6.25 -56.40 30.27
C GLN A 224 -5.77 -54.97 30.64
N PRO A 225 -4.46 -54.75 30.84
CA PRO A 225 -3.90 -53.43 31.15
C PRO A 225 -4.32 -52.33 30.16
N ARG A 226 -4.28 -52.61 28.85
CA ARG A 226 -4.71 -51.66 27.79
C ARG A 226 -6.16 -51.20 27.96
N LEU A 227 -7.09 -52.12 28.24
CA LEU A 227 -8.50 -51.79 28.48
C LEU A 227 -8.72 -51.01 29.78
N ARG A 228 -7.89 -51.25 30.81
CA ARG A 228 -7.90 -50.45 32.05
C ARG A 228 -7.41 -49.03 31.78
N CYS A 229 -6.33 -48.85 31.00
CA CYS A 229 -5.87 -47.53 30.56
C CYS A 229 -6.97 -46.79 29.79
N HIS A 230 -7.60 -47.46 28.83
CA HIS A 230 -8.67 -46.88 28.02
C HIS A 230 -9.91 -46.49 28.85
N ALA A 231 -10.30 -47.31 29.83
CA ALA A 231 -11.39 -47.01 30.75
C ALA A 231 -11.08 -45.82 31.67
N LEU A 232 -9.88 -45.77 32.24
CA LEU A 232 -9.43 -44.66 33.08
C LEU A 232 -9.30 -43.36 32.27
N ALA A 233 -8.84 -43.43 31.02
CA ALA A 233 -8.75 -42.26 30.13
C ALA A 233 -10.14 -41.69 29.81
N ASN A 234 -11.10 -42.53 29.43
CA ASN A 234 -12.51 -42.14 29.21
C ASN A 234 -13.10 -41.42 30.44
N LEU A 235 -12.83 -41.97 31.64
CA LEU A 235 -13.31 -41.41 32.90
C LEU A 235 -12.63 -40.07 33.22
N ALA A 236 -11.30 -40.00 33.11
CA ALA A 236 -10.53 -38.79 33.38
C ALA A 236 -10.91 -37.66 32.41
N GLU A 237 -11.03 -37.92 31.11
CA GLU A 237 -11.46 -36.92 30.11
C GLU A 237 -12.87 -36.41 30.34
N LEU A 238 -13.82 -37.31 30.66
CA LEU A 238 -15.18 -36.91 31.02
C LEU A 238 -15.15 -35.95 32.21
N LEU A 239 -14.39 -36.27 33.26
CA LEU A 239 -14.27 -35.44 34.46
C LEU A 239 -13.55 -34.11 34.18
N CYS A 240 -12.51 -34.11 33.35
CA CYS A 240 -11.83 -32.91 32.88
C CYS A 240 -12.79 -31.93 32.21
N LEU A 241 -13.53 -32.40 31.20
CA LEU A 241 -14.49 -31.59 30.44
C LEU A 241 -15.66 -31.08 31.31
N SER A 242 -15.96 -31.79 32.38
CA SER A 242 -17.08 -31.51 33.28
C SER A 242 -16.76 -30.51 34.39
N SER A 243 -15.48 -30.31 34.70
CA SER A 243 -15.04 -29.47 35.82
C SER A 243 -15.25 -27.97 35.61
N GLY A 244 -15.46 -27.51 34.36
CA GLY A 244 -15.94 -26.17 34.03
C GLY A 244 -15.10 -24.98 34.54
N LEU A 245 -13.88 -25.22 35.01
CA LEU A 245 -13.09 -24.27 35.81
C LEU A 245 -11.60 -24.21 35.40
N GLY A 246 -11.18 -24.78 34.27
CA GLY A 246 -9.82 -24.54 33.75
C GLY A 246 -9.59 -23.08 33.32
N PRO A 247 -8.33 -22.60 33.26
CA PRO A 247 -8.01 -21.34 32.57
C PRO A 247 -8.64 -21.41 31.17
N GLY A 248 -9.31 -20.32 30.77
CA GLY A 248 -10.39 -20.34 29.77
C GLY A 248 -10.08 -21.05 28.46
N ASP A 249 -11.12 -21.24 27.65
CA ASP A 249 -11.17 -21.87 26.32
C ASP A 249 -10.19 -21.30 25.26
N SER A 250 -8.96 -20.91 25.63
CA SER A 250 -7.88 -20.60 24.72
C SER A 250 -7.33 -21.92 24.16
N PRO A 251 -7.41 -22.14 22.84
CA PRO A 251 -6.83 -23.33 22.23
C PRO A 251 -5.33 -23.41 22.54
N LEU A 252 -4.82 -24.62 22.75
CA LEU A 252 -3.40 -24.89 23.00
C LEU A 252 -2.51 -24.14 21.97
N PRO A 253 -1.31 -23.67 22.35
CA PRO A 253 -0.34 -23.17 21.39
C PRO A 253 -0.17 -24.16 20.23
N ILE A 254 -0.13 -23.64 19.00
CA ILE A 254 -0.16 -24.49 17.80
C ILE A 254 1.03 -25.48 17.75
N THR A 255 2.19 -25.10 18.30
CA THR A 255 3.36 -25.97 18.42
C THR A 255 3.13 -27.16 19.35
N GLU A 256 2.51 -26.92 20.51
CA GLU A 256 2.13 -27.98 21.45
C GLU A 256 1.04 -28.88 20.85
N HIS A 257 0.09 -28.29 20.13
CA HIS A 257 -0.95 -29.04 19.42
C HIS A 257 -0.34 -29.99 18.38
N LEU A 258 0.56 -29.50 17.52
CA LEU A 258 1.24 -30.32 16.52
C LEU A 258 2.10 -31.42 17.15
N ALA A 259 2.78 -31.13 18.26
CA ALA A 259 3.56 -32.13 19.00
C ALA A 259 2.68 -33.27 19.53
N LYS A 260 1.53 -32.94 20.13
CA LYS A 260 0.56 -33.94 20.61
C LYS A 260 -0.03 -34.78 19.47
N VAL A 261 -0.44 -34.15 18.37
CA VAL A 261 -0.96 -34.88 17.20
C VAL A 261 0.13 -35.79 16.61
N SER A 262 1.38 -35.32 16.54
CA SER A 262 2.52 -36.14 16.11
C SER A 262 2.76 -37.34 17.01
N ALA A 263 2.70 -37.18 18.33
CA ALA A 263 2.84 -38.27 19.28
C ALA A 263 1.77 -39.35 19.07
N MET A 264 0.50 -38.96 18.89
CA MET A 264 -0.60 -39.89 18.61
C MET A 264 -0.39 -40.67 17.31
N VAL A 265 -0.03 -39.97 16.24
CA VAL A 265 0.20 -40.58 14.92
C VAL A 265 1.40 -41.54 14.94
N SER A 266 2.46 -41.19 15.68
CA SER A 266 3.63 -42.05 15.87
C SER A 266 3.25 -43.36 16.58
N LEU A 267 2.53 -43.26 17.70
CA LEU A 267 2.05 -44.42 18.47
C LEU A 267 1.13 -45.33 17.65
N TRP A 268 0.20 -44.76 16.87
CA TRP A 268 -0.64 -45.55 15.96
C TRP A 268 0.12 -46.17 14.80
N SER A 269 1.32 -45.67 14.49
CA SER A 269 2.17 -46.22 13.43
C SER A 269 3.13 -47.28 13.95
N SER A 270 3.48 -47.27 15.23
CA SER A 270 4.31 -48.29 15.86
C SER A 270 3.51 -49.47 16.43
N ASP A 271 2.26 -49.25 16.84
CA ASP A 271 1.42 -50.29 17.45
C ASP A 271 0.72 -51.14 16.38
N THR A 272 1.19 -52.38 16.19
CA THR A 272 0.62 -53.32 15.21
C THR A 272 -0.79 -53.79 15.55
N ASP A 273 -1.20 -53.69 16.81
CA ASP A 273 -2.55 -54.06 17.25
C ASP A 273 -3.55 -52.91 17.09
N SER A 274 -3.07 -51.70 16.77
CA SER A 274 -3.93 -50.54 16.54
C SER A 274 -4.74 -50.71 15.26
N GLN A 275 -6.05 -50.43 15.36
CA GLN A 275 -6.94 -50.38 14.19
C GLN A 275 -6.51 -49.34 13.15
N TYR A 276 -5.71 -48.34 13.55
CA TYR A 276 -5.21 -47.28 12.68
C TYR A 276 -3.84 -47.58 12.07
N HIS A 277 -3.14 -48.63 12.51
CA HIS A 277 -1.85 -49.03 11.93
C HIS A 277 -1.88 -49.14 10.38
N PRO A 278 -2.88 -49.80 9.75
CA PRO A 278 -2.94 -49.92 8.30
C PRO A 278 -3.38 -48.64 7.57
N CYS A 279 -3.83 -47.60 8.28
CA CYS A 279 -4.30 -46.36 7.67
C CYS A 279 -3.16 -45.47 7.17
N GLY A 280 -3.42 -44.72 6.10
CA GLY A 280 -2.50 -43.71 5.60
C GLY A 280 -2.33 -42.56 6.59
N LEU A 281 -1.20 -41.85 6.52
CA LEU A 281 -0.88 -40.71 7.39
C LEU A 281 -2.03 -39.68 7.44
N GLY A 282 -2.64 -39.39 6.29
CA GLY A 282 -3.71 -38.40 6.23
C GLY A 282 -4.96 -38.78 7.03
N GLU A 283 -5.33 -40.06 7.08
CA GLU A 283 -6.45 -40.55 7.88
C GLU A 283 -6.11 -40.57 9.37
N LYS A 284 -4.88 -40.97 9.72
CA LYS A 284 -4.36 -40.91 11.09
C LYS A 284 -4.41 -39.48 11.64
N VAL A 285 -3.92 -38.49 10.89
CA VAL A 285 -3.92 -37.08 11.31
C VAL A 285 -5.35 -36.57 11.54
N ARG A 286 -6.27 -36.88 10.61
CA ARG A 286 -7.68 -36.47 10.74
C ARG A 286 -8.35 -37.05 11.97
N GLU A 287 -8.09 -38.31 12.29
CA GLU A 287 -8.64 -38.95 13.48
C GLU A 287 -7.97 -38.46 14.77
N ALA A 288 -6.68 -38.14 14.73
CA ALA A 288 -5.96 -37.56 15.86
C ALA A 288 -6.51 -36.16 16.20
N GLU A 289 -6.75 -35.30 15.21
CA GLU A 289 -7.39 -34.00 15.44
C GLU A 289 -8.80 -34.12 16.00
N ARG A 290 -9.57 -35.11 15.55
CA ARG A 290 -10.90 -35.39 16.13
C ARG A 290 -10.79 -35.84 17.59
N SER A 291 -9.77 -36.64 17.90
CA SER A 291 -9.52 -37.14 19.25
C SER A 291 -9.05 -36.06 20.23
N MET A 292 -8.42 -34.99 19.73
CA MET A 292 -8.02 -33.83 20.52
C MET A 292 -9.17 -32.85 20.82
N ASN A 293 -10.25 -32.94 20.04
CA ASN A 293 -11.36 -32.00 20.02
C ASN A 293 -12.60 -32.57 20.74
N LEU A 294 -12.42 -32.97 21.99
CA LEU A 294 -13.47 -33.59 22.81
C LEU A 294 -14.51 -32.58 23.29
N LEU A 295 -15.77 -33.00 23.35
CA LEU A 295 -16.91 -32.20 23.82
C LEU A 295 -17.77 -33.02 24.78
N CYS A 296 -18.16 -32.41 25.89
CA CYS A 296 -19.16 -32.98 26.78
C CYS A 296 -20.56 -32.49 26.36
N LEU A 297 -21.36 -33.39 25.78
CA LEU A 297 -22.72 -33.08 25.29
C LEU A 297 -23.68 -32.64 26.41
N THR A 298 -23.39 -33.00 27.66
CA THR A 298 -24.19 -32.64 28.84
C THR A 298 -23.29 -32.45 30.04
N LYS A 299 -23.26 -31.23 30.60
CA LYS A 299 -22.55 -30.98 31.85
C LYS A 299 -23.15 -31.86 32.96
N PRO A 300 -22.37 -32.73 33.62
CA PRO A 300 -22.89 -33.57 34.69
C PRO A 300 -23.31 -32.69 35.87
N SER A 301 -24.30 -33.16 36.62
CA SER A 301 -24.66 -32.50 37.87
C SER A 301 -23.49 -32.58 38.87
N ARG A 302 -23.43 -31.66 39.85
CA ARG A 302 -22.38 -31.69 40.90
C ARG A 302 -22.25 -33.07 41.55
N LYS A 303 -23.38 -33.74 41.81
CA LYS A 303 -23.43 -35.09 42.36
C LYS A 303 -22.81 -36.14 41.45
N GLU A 304 -23.02 -36.03 40.13
CA GLU A 304 -22.43 -36.92 39.13
C GLU A 304 -20.93 -36.71 38.96
N LEU A 305 -20.48 -35.44 38.99
CA LEU A 305 -19.06 -35.09 38.95
C LEU A 305 -18.31 -35.73 40.13
N PHE A 306 -18.75 -35.49 41.36
CA PHE A 306 -18.10 -36.07 42.56
C PHE A 306 -18.27 -37.59 42.64
N GLY A 307 -19.40 -38.14 42.19
CA GLY A 307 -19.58 -39.59 42.10
C GLY A 307 -18.70 -40.27 41.03
N GLY A 308 -18.24 -39.51 40.04
CA GLY A 308 -17.24 -39.94 39.06
C GLY A 308 -15.80 -39.77 39.57
N LEU A 309 -15.49 -38.70 40.32
CA LEU A 309 -14.20 -38.52 41.00
C LEU A 309 -13.93 -39.63 42.02
N ASP A 310 -14.95 -40.01 42.80
CA ASP A 310 -14.89 -41.13 43.74
C ASP A 310 -14.64 -42.47 43.04
N LEU A 311 -15.30 -42.68 41.90
CA LEU A 311 -15.05 -43.86 41.06
C LEU A 311 -13.62 -43.89 40.53
N LEU A 312 -13.10 -42.75 40.04
CA LEU A 312 -11.74 -42.65 39.54
C LEU A 312 -10.72 -42.92 40.64
N CYS A 313 -10.91 -42.35 41.84
CA CYS A 313 -10.09 -42.59 43.01
C CYS A 313 -10.03 -44.10 43.35
N SER A 314 -11.19 -44.73 43.44
CA SER A 314 -11.32 -46.17 43.71
C SER A 314 -10.63 -47.04 42.65
N LEU A 315 -10.76 -46.69 41.37
CA LEU A 315 -10.15 -47.46 40.26
C LEU A 315 -8.63 -47.25 40.17
N LEU A 316 -8.14 -46.03 40.41
CA LEU A 316 -6.70 -45.75 40.46
C LEU A 316 -6.03 -46.48 41.64
N GLN A 317 -6.68 -46.58 42.80
CA GLN A 317 -6.17 -47.39 43.91
C GLN A 317 -6.18 -48.90 43.57
N ALA A 318 -7.22 -49.38 42.88
CA ALA A 318 -7.36 -50.81 42.56
C ALA A 318 -6.47 -51.29 41.41
N TRP A 319 -6.21 -50.45 40.41
CA TRP A 319 -5.47 -50.80 39.20
C TRP A 319 -4.08 -50.13 39.10
N GLY A 320 -3.80 -49.13 39.95
CA GLY A 320 -2.67 -48.21 39.80
C GLY A 320 -1.30 -48.89 39.85
N GLU A 321 -1.04 -49.73 40.87
CA GLU A 321 0.28 -50.37 41.03
C GLU A 321 0.61 -51.27 39.82
N GLU A 322 -0.33 -52.11 39.38
CA GLU A 322 -0.15 -53.01 38.23
C GLU A 322 0.05 -52.23 36.92
N LEU A 323 -0.68 -51.12 36.75
CA LEU A 323 -0.54 -50.26 35.58
C LEU A 323 0.80 -49.51 35.57
N GLN A 324 1.27 -49.00 36.70
CA GLN A 324 2.56 -48.31 36.80
C GLN A 324 3.72 -49.22 36.42
N ASP A 325 3.71 -50.48 36.89
CA ASP A 325 4.75 -51.46 36.54
C ASP A 325 4.75 -51.78 35.03
N THR A 326 3.56 -51.87 34.43
CA THR A 326 3.40 -52.11 32.99
C THR A 326 3.88 -50.89 32.17
N LEU A 327 3.54 -49.67 32.60
CA LEU A 327 3.88 -48.42 31.91
C LEU A 327 5.37 -48.07 31.97
N ARG A 328 6.11 -48.60 32.95
CA ARG A 328 7.58 -48.43 33.07
C ARG A 328 8.36 -49.29 32.08
N ALA A 329 7.77 -50.36 31.55
CA ALA A 329 8.39 -51.18 30.52
C ALA A 329 8.24 -50.50 29.14
N ALA A 330 9.24 -49.72 28.73
CA ALA A 330 9.21 -48.86 27.55
C ALA A 330 8.89 -49.56 26.20
N GLU A 331 8.97 -50.89 26.12
CA GLU A 331 8.68 -51.67 24.90
C GLU A 331 7.16 -51.82 24.60
N GLU A 332 6.26 -51.42 25.51
CA GLU A 332 4.80 -51.66 25.39
C GLU A 332 3.92 -50.38 25.41
N LEU A 333 4.46 -49.22 25.02
CA LEU A 333 3.66 -47.99 24.95
C LEU A 333 2.59 -48.02 23.86
N SER A 334 1.35 -48.24 24.29
CA SER A 334 0.15 -48.12 23.47
C SER A 334 -0.42 -46.70 23.50
N PHE A 335 -1.26 -46.37 22.52
CA PHE A 335 -1.98 -45.10 22.48
C PHE A 335 -2.87 -44.88 23.71
N GLU A 336 -3.50 -45.94 24.22
CA GLU A 336 -4.36 -45.91 25.41
C GLU A 336 -3.59 -45.49 26.66
N SER A 337 -2.35 -45.96 26.79
CA SER A 337 -1.43 -45.58 27.86
C SER A 337 -1.06 -44.10 27.79
N TYR A 338 -0.69 -43.61 26.61
CA TYR A 338 -0.40 -42.18 26.39
C TYR A 338 -1.61 -41.30 26.72
N ARG A 339 -2.79 -41.69 26.22
CA ARG A 339 -4.05 -40.97 26.42
C ARG A 339 -4.42 -40.89 27.89
N LEU A 340 -4.24 -41.96 28.66
CA LEU A 340 -4.44 -41.94 30.11
C LEU A 340 -3.53 -40.91 30.79
N LEU A 341 -2.24 -40.93 30.49
CA LEU A 341 -1.27 -40.02 31.12
C LEU A 341 -1.57 -38.55 30.77
N ASP A 342 -1.92 -38.24 29.52
CA ASP A 342 -2.31 -36.87 29.11
C ASP A 342 -3.62 -36.42 29.79
N ALA A 343 -4.60 -37.32 29.87
CA ALA A 343 -5.88 -37.07 30.53
C ALA A 343 -5.72 -36.83 32.04
N LEU A 344 -4.91 -37.65 32.73
CA LEU A 344 -4.61 -37.48 34.16
C LEU A 344 -3.79 -36.22 34.43
N THR A 345 -2.85 -35.87 33.54
CA THR A 345 -2.09 -34.62 33.65
C THR A 345 -3.01 -33.40 33.54
N SER A 346 -3.94 -33.44 32.58
CA SER A 346 -4.96 -32.40 32.40
C SER A 346 -5.92 -32.35 33.59
N LEU A 347 -6.32 -33.50 34.13
CA LEU A 347 -7.18 -33.61 35.29
C LEU A 347 -6.49 -33.06 36.55
N GLY A 348 -5.21 -33.37 36.76
CA GLY A 348 -4.43 -32.86 37.89
C GLY A 348 -4.43 -31.33 37.95
N LYS A 349 -4.25 -30.65 36.81
CA LYS A 349 -4.34 -29.18 36.72
C LYS A 349 -5.73 -28.66 37.08
N ASN A 350 -6.78 -29.34 36.63
CA ASN A 350 -8.16 -28.98 36.96
C ASN A 350 -8.50 -29.25 38.43
N LEU A 351 -7.95 -30.30 39.03
CA LEU A 351 -8.11 -30.62 40.46
C LEU A 351 -7.40 -29.59 41.34
N ASP A 352 -6.18 -29.18 40.97
CA ASP A 352 -5.47 -28.09 41.64
C ASP A 352 -6.32 -26.80 41.60
N PHE A 353 -6.91 -26.45 40.46
CA PHE A 353 -7.81 -25.30 40.35
C PHE A 353 -9.10 -25.47 41.21
N LEU A 354 -9.73 -26.65 41.17
CA LEU A 354 -10.92 -26.94 41.99
C LEU A 354 -10.61 -26.79 43.49
N SER A 355 -9.40 -27.15 43.92
CA SER A 355 -8.94 -26.99 45.30
C SER A 355 -8.73 -25.53 45.72
N GLU A 356 -8.39 -24.65 44.77
CA GLU A 356 -8.23 -23.21 44.99
C GLU A 356 -9.59 -22.46 45.02
N THR A 357 -10.65 -23.07 44.51
CA THR A 357 -11.98 -22.45 44.40
C THR A 357 -12.77 -22.63 45.71
N ARG A 358 -13.22 -21.52 46.33
CA ARG A 358 -13.75 -21.47 47.73
C ARG A 358 -15.09 -22.18 48.03
N ASP A 359 -15.66 -22.97 47.12
CA ASP A 359 -17.04 -23.47 47.18
C ASP A 359 -17.17 -25.01 47.32
N LEU A 360 -16.29 -25.68 48.09
CA LEU A 360 -16.31 -27.13 48.34
C LEU A 360 -16.79 -27.49 49.75
N TRP A 361 -17.50 -28.61 49.91
CA TRP A 361 -17.84 -29.19 51.22
C TRP A 361 -16.65 -29.98 51.80
N GLU A 362 -16.63 -30.28 53.11
CA GLU A 362 -15.50 -31.00 53.76
C GLU A 362 -15.20 -32.36 53.09
N ASP A 363 -16.24 -33.16 52.83
CA ASP A 363 -16.10 -34.47 52.19
C ASP A 363 -15.60 -34.37 50.72
N GLU A 364 -16.05 -33.34 49.99
CA GLU A 364 -15.61 -33.08 48.62
C GLU A 364 -14.15 -32.59 48.59
N THR A 365 -13.75 -31.79 49.58
CA THR A 365 -12.37 -31.27 49.71
C THR A 365 -11.39 -32.39 50.03
N HIS A 366 -11.77 -33.33 50.89
CA HIS A 366 -10.98 -34.54 51.17
C HIS A 366 -10.80 -35.38 49.90
N LEU A 367 -11.89 -35.66 49.17
CA LEU A 367 -11.86 -36.46 47.95
C LEU A 367 -10.97 -35.81 46.86
N VAL A 368 -11.10 -34.49 46.65
CA VAL A 368 -10.28 -33.76 45.68
C VAL A 368 -8.80 -33.79 46.09
N SER A 369 -8.49 -33.62 47.37
CA SER A 369 -7.10 -33.67 47.86
C SER A 369 -6.48 -35.06 47.71
N GLU A 370 -7.21 -36.11 48.07
CA GLU A 370 -6.78 -37.51 47.94
C GLU A 370 -6.53 -37.87 46.48
N LEU A 371 -7.47 -37.55 45.59
CA LEU A 371 -7.33 -37.81 44.16
C LEU A 371 -6.19 -36.98 43.53
N THR A 372 -6.00 -35.73 43.97
CA THR A 372 -4.88 -34.88 43.51
C THR A 372 -3.54 -35.53 43.86
N GLN A 373 -3.40 -36.03 45.09
CA GLN A 373 -2.19 -36.70 45.53
C GLN A 373 -1.95 -38.01 44.79
N LEU A 374 -2.98 -38.86 44.65
CA LEU A 374 -2.91 -40.10 43.88
C LEU A 374 -2.54 -39.85 42.41
N THR A 375 -3.10 -38.81 41.80
CA THR A 375 -2.77 -38.44 40.42
C THR A 375 -1.31 -37.97 40.30
N LYS A 376 -0.84 -37.15 41.25
CA LYS A 376 0.56 -36.68 41.28
C LYS A 376 1.54 -37.83 41.49
N ASP A 377 1.24 -38.76 42.39
CA ASP A 377 2.08 -39.94 42.64
C ASP A 377 2.09 -40.88 41.42
N PHE A 378 0.94 -41.08 40.77
CA PHE A 378 0.86 -41.88 39.55
C PHE A 378 1.68 -41.29 38.41
N LEU A 379 1.58 -39.98 38.19
CA LEU A 379 2.31 -39.29 37.12
C LEU A 379 3.80 -39.18 37.42
N ARG A 380 4.23 -38.87 38.65
CA ARG A 380 5.67 -38.79 39.01
C ARG A 380 6.43 -40.05 38.61
N ASP A 381 5.77 -41.18 38.77
CA ASP A 381 6.35 -42.50 38.61
C ASP A 381 6.32 -43.01 37.15
N THR A 382 5.63 -42.29 36.24
CA THR A 382 5.36 -42.71 34.85
C THR A 382 5.55 -41.61 33.78
N SER A 383 5.68 -40.33 34.15
CA SER A 383 5.68 -39.19 33.21
C SER A 383 6.94 -39.04 32.38
N ALA A 384 8.08 -39.60 32.81
CA ALA A 384 9.32 -39.58 32.02
C ALA A 384 9.13 -40.19 30.61
N VAL A 385 8.17 -41.10 30.49
CA VAL A 385 7.79 -41.76 29.25
C VAL A 385 7.14 -40.80 28.23
N LEU A 386 6.51 -39.72 28.70
CA LEU A 386 5.91 -38.69 27.82
C LEU A 386 6.95 -37.75 27.22
N GLU A 387 8.13 -37.62 27.82
CA GLU A 387 9.19 -36.71 27.36
C GLU A 387 10.04 -37.32 26.22
N ASP A 388 10.07 -38.65 26.10
CA ASP A 388 10.86 -39.40 25.11
C ASP A 388 10.09 -39.72 23.80
N LEU A 389 8.91 -39.12 23.58
CA LEU A 389 8.09 -39.38 22.39
C LEU A 389 8.69 -38.78 21.11
N ASP A 390 8.67 -39.57 20.04
CA ASP A 390 9.24 -39.18 18.75
C ASP A 390 8.47 -38.01 18.11
N THR A 391 9.12 -36.85 18.04
CA THR A 391 8.63 -35.65 17.37
C THR A 391 9.07 -35.55 15.91
N SER A 392 9.67 -36.60 15.33
CA SER A 392 10.16 -36.59 13.94
C SER A 392 9.05 -36.36 12.91
N LEU A 393 7.81 -36.74 13.23
CA LEU A 393 6.66 -36.64 12.32
C LEU A 393 5.96 -35.27 12.34
N VAL A 394 6.37 -34.33 13.19
CA VAL A 394 5.68 -33.03 13.37
C VAL A 394 5.54 -32.27 12.04
N SER A 395 6.58 -32.28 11.19
CA SER A 395 6.55 -31.62 9.87
C SER A 395 5.54 -32.27 8.92
N SER A 396 5.54 -33.61 8.83
CA SER A 396 4.61 -34.39 8.00
C SER A 396 3.16 -34.23 8.47
N VAL A 397 2.93 -34.16 9.77
CA VAL A 397 1.62 -33.91 10.38
C VAL A 397 1.12 -32.50 10.04
N ALA A 398 1.97 -31.48 10.21
CA ALA A 398 1.62 -30.10 9.86
C ALA A 398 1.23 -29.97 8.37
N MET A 399 2.00 -30.61 7.48
CA MET A 399 1.70 -30.64 6.04
C MET A 399 0.38 -31.37 5.73
N ALA A 400 0.08 -32.46 6.43
CA ALA A 400 -1.18 -33.18 6.26
C ALA A 400 -2.39 -32.37 6.73
N ILE A 401 -2.27 -31.60 7.83
CA ILE A 401 -3.30 -30.67 8.32
C ILE A 401 -3.57 -29.58 7.27
N ILE A 402 -2.51 -28.99 6.70
CA ILE A 402 -2.63 -27.96 5.65
C ILE A 402 -3.27 -28.54 4.39
N ALA A 403 -2.74 -29.64 3.86
CA ALA A 403 -3.18 -30.23 2.60
C ALA A 403 -4.65 -30.69 2.63
N GLN A 404 -5.12 -31.19 3.78
CA GLN A 404 -6.51 -31.62 3.95
C GLN A 404 -7.44 -30.53 4.51
N ARG A 405 -6.91 -29.33 4.78
CA ARG A 405 -7.66 -28.19 5.38
C ARG A 405 -8.39 -28.58 6.66
N LEU A 406 -7.68 -29.25 7.56
CA LEU A 406 -8.25 -29.73 8.81
C LEU A 406 -8.38 -28.61 9.85
N ASP A 407 -8.73 -28.92 11.09
CA ASP A 407 -9.00 -27.90 12.10
C ASP A 407 -7.71 -27.10 12.36
N ARG A 408 -7.83 -25.79 12.59
CA ARG A 408 -6.66 -24.89 12.80
C ARG A 408 -5.60 -24.88 11.68
N HIS A 409 -5.89 -25.34 10.46
CA HIS A 409 -4.93 -25.30 9.34
C HIS A 409 -4.33 -23.91 9.06
N VAL A 410 -5.08 -22.83 9.32
CA VAL A 410 -4.61 -21.44 9.19
C VAL A 410 -3.50 -21.13 10.19
N ASP A 411 -3.66 -21.54 11.45
CA ASP A 411 -2.62 -21.37 12.49
C ASP A 411 -1.36 -22.16 12.13
N THR A 412 -1.54 -23.38 11.61
CA THR A 412 -0.47 -24.28 11.16
C THR A 412 0.36 -23.67 10.03
N CYS A 413 -0.27 -22.91 9.11
CA CYS A 413 0.45 -22.21 8.03
C CYS A 413 1.50 -21.24 8.60
N SER A 414 1.25 -20.63 9.76
CA SER A 414 2.18 -19.68 10.38
C SER A 414 3.45 -20.35 10.91
N VAL A 415 3.34 -21.57 11.45
CA VAL A 415 4.48 -22.37 11.94
C VAL A 415 5.23 -22.95 10.75
N PHE A 416 4.49 -23.49 9.77
CA PHE A 416 5.05 -24.01 8.52
C PHE A 416 5.93 -22.99 7.79
N ALA A 417 5.52 -21.71 7.78
CA ALA A 417 6.24 -20.62 7.12
C ALA A 417 7.50 -20.17 7.89
N SER A 418 7.57 -20.35 9.21
CA SER A 418 8.68 -19.86 10.05
C SER A 418 9.68 -20.93 10.49
N GLU A 419 9.27 -22.21 10.49
CA GLU A 419 10.08 -23.28 11.06
C GLU A 419 11.19 -23.73 10.09
N LYS A 420 12.43 -23.35 10.41
CA LYS A 420 13.59 -23.51 9.52
C LYS A 420 14.00 -24.97 9.31
N THR A 421 13.71 -25.84 10.28
CA THR A 421 14.09 -27.25 10.25
C THR A 421 13.27 -28.08 9.25
N TRP A 422 12.07 -27.60 8.86
CA TRP A 422 11.18 -28.32 7.93
C TRP A 422 11.34 -27.86 6.47
N ALA A 423 11.77 -26.61 6.32
CA ALA A 423 11.81 -25.89 5.04
C ALA A 423 12.73 -26.57 4.02
N PHE A 424 12.42 -26.40 2.73
CA PHE A 424 13.20 -26.92 1.60
C PHE A 424 13.30 -28.45 1.46
N SER A 425 12.61 -29.23 2.31
CA SER A 425 12.34 -30.63 2.00
C SER A 425 11.38 -30.74 0.81
N LYS A 426 11.46 -31.82 0.03
CA LYS A 426 10.57 -32.03 -1.13
C LYS A 426 9.08 -31.94 -0.74
N ALA A 427 8.70 -32.58 0.36
CA ALA A 427 7.34 -32.54 0.88
C ALA A 427 6.89 -31.12 1.28
N TRP A 428 7.80 -30.29 1.81
CA TRP A 428 7.52 -28.90 2.15
C TRP A 428 7.25 -28.06 0.89
N VAL A 429 8.09 -28.22 -0.15
CA VAL A 429 7.91 -27.49 -1.42
C VAL A 429 6.61 -27.90 -2.10
N ASP A 430 6.33 -29.20 -2.19
CA ASP A 430 5.10 -29.73 -2.80
C ASP A 430 3.86 -29.19 -2.04
N CYS A 431 3.88 -29.22 -0.71
CA CYS A 431 2.80 -28.69 0.13
C CYS A 431 2.55 -27.19 -0.10
N LEU A 432 3.61 -26.37 -0.14
CA LEU A 432 3.51 -24.93 -0.43
C LEU A 432 2.93 -24.68 -1.83
N VAL A 433 3.40 -25.44 -2.83
CA VAL A 433 2.99 -25.26 -4.23
C VAL A 433 1.52 -25.62 -4.46
N GLU A 434 1.03 -26.69 -3.81
CA GLU A 434 -0.36 -27.13 -3.91
C GLU A 434 -1.33 -26.23 -3.12
N ASN A 435 -0.85 -25.57 -2.06
CA ASN A 435 -1.69 -24.82 -1.11
C ASN A 435 -1.43 -23.31 -1.08
N LYS A 436 -0.90 -22.73 -2.16
CA LYS A 436 -0.56 -21.28 -2.27
C LYS A 436 -1.65 -20.33 -1.75
N ALA A 437 -2.92 -20.65 -2.01
CA ALA A 437 -4.05 -19.83 -1.58
C ALA A 437 -4.11 -19.58 -0.06
N LEU A 438 -3.59 -20.51 0.75
CA LEU A 438 -3.55 -20.38 2.21
C LEU A 438 -2.44 -19.44 2.70
N PHE A 439 -1.45 -19.13 1.85
CA PHE A 439 -0.30 -18.28 2.18
C PHE A 439 -0.44 -16.85 1.63
N GLN A 440 -1.64 -16.46 1.16
CA GLN A 440 -1.95 -15.14 0.60
C GLN A 440 -2.28 -14.11 1.70
N THR A 441 -1.44 -14.02 2.73
CA THR A 441 -1.50 -12.95 3.75
C THR A 441 -0.12 -12.30 3.88
N PRO A 442 -0.06 -10.98 4.14
CA PRO A 442 1.23 -10.27 4.14
C PRO A 442 2.19 -10.81 5.20
N GLU A 443 1.69 -11.22 6.36
CA GLU A 443 2.50 -11.79 7.45
C GLU A 443 3.10 -13.15 7.06
N LEU A 444 2.35 -14.02 6.38
CA LEU A 444 2.84 -15.34 5.95
C LEU A 444 3.85 -15.20 4.81
N VAL A 445 3.62 -14.31 3.85
CA VAL A 445 4.57 -14.02 2.78
C VAL A 445 5.89 -13.52 3.35
N LEU A 446 5.87 -12.60 4.32
CA LEU A 446 7.09 -12.12 4.98
C LEU A 446 7.85 -13.25 5.69
N LYS A 447 7.16 -14.11 6.45
CA LYS A 447 7.79 -15.28 7.10
C LYS A 447 8.41 -16.24 6.09
N LEU A 448 7.73 -16.52 4.97
CA LEU A 448 8.28 -17.35 3.90
C LEU A 448 9.54 -16.71 3.27
N LEU A 449 9.55 -15.39 3.09
CA LEU A 449 10.72 -14.66 2.59
C LEU A 449 11.89 -14.71 3.59
N GLU A 450 11.63 -14.58 4.89
CA GLU A 450 12.64 -14.75 5.94
C GLU A 450 13.25 -16.15 5.93
N THR A 451 12.42 -17.19 5.79
CA THR A 451 12.86 -18.58 5.68
C THR A 451 13.68 -18.81 4.39
N LEU A 452 13.26 -18.23 3.26
CA LEU A 452 14.03 -18.26 2.01
C LEU A 452 15.41 -17.61 2.15
N VAL A 453 15.47 -16.42 2.74
CA VAL A 453 16.74 -15.71 2.96
C VAL A 453 17.65 -16.49 3.91
N SER A 454 17.10 -17.02 5.01
CA SER A 454 17.86 -17.85 5.96
C SER A 454 18.49 -19.06 5.26
N PHE A 455 17.75 -19.74 4.37
CA PHE A 455 18.25 -20.89 3.62
C PHE A 455 19.28 -20.49 2.55
N ALA A 456 19.04 -19.39 1.83
CA ALA A 456 19.95 -18.91 0.79
C ALA A 456 21.31 -18.49 1.34
N THR A 457 21.37 -18.00 2.59
CA THR A 457 22.62 -17.67 3.27
C THR A 457 23.42 -18.88 3.76
N SER A 458 22.79 -20.05 3.93
CA SER A 458 23.44 -21.25 4.48
C SER A 458 23.76 -22.33 3.44
N HIS A 459 23.13 -22.30 2.26
CA HIS A 459 23.30 -23.32 1.21
C HIS A 459 23.57 -22.71 -0.18
N HIS A 460 24.61 -23.20 -0.85
CA HIS A 460 25.07 -22.68 -2.16
C HIS A 460 25.22 -23.76 -3.26
N ASP A 461 24.79 -25.00 -3.00
CA ASP A 461 24.91 -26.10 -3.96
C ASP A 461 23.88 -26.02 -5.09
N LYS A 462 24.13 -26.71 -6.21
CA LYS A 462 23.25 -26.68 -7.40
C LYS A 462 21.81 -27.14 -7.13
N GLU A 463 21.64 -28.20 -6.34
CA GLU A 463 20.31 -28.70 -5.96
C GLU A 463 19.57 -27.67 -5.07
N ALA A 464 20.29 -26.98 -4.19
CA ALA A 464 19.73 -25.92 -3.37
C ALA A 464 19.31 -24.70 -4.22
N GLN A 465 20.03 -24.38 -5.30
CA GLN A 465 19.64 -23.32 -6.23
C GLN A 465 18.33 -23.63 -6.97
N GLU A 466 18.13 -24.89 -7.41
CA GLU A 466 16.88 -25.29 -8.07
C GLU A 466 15.68 -25.22 -7.12
N LEU A 467 15.85 -25.65 -5.87
CA LEU A 467 14.83 -25.51 -4.83
C LEU A 467 14.57 -24.02 -4.50
N GLN A 468 15.61 -23.19 -4.39
CA GLN A 468 15.45 -21.74 -4.20
C GLN A 468 14.65 -21.11 -5.34
N MET A 469 14.87 -21.53 -6.59
CA MET A 469 14.11 -21.03 -7.74
C MET A 469 12.63 -21.40 -7.65
N GLN A 470 12.31 -22.66 -7.35
CA GLN A 470 10.93 -23.14 -7.20
C GLN A 470 10.21 -22.44 -6.05
N VAL A 471 10.85 -22.31 -4.88
CA VAL A 471 10.27 -21.66 -3.70
C VAL A 471 10.10 -20.16 -3.92
N THR A 472 11.10 -19.49 -4.52
CA THR A 472 10.98 -18.06 -4.86
C THR A 472 9.80 -17.83 -5.78
N LYS A 473 9.62 -18.67 -6.82
CA LYS A 473 8.47 -18.60 -7.72
C LYS A 473 7.14 -18.76 -6.97
N ALA A 474 7.03 -19.75 -6.09
CA ALA A 474 5.82 -19.97 -5.30
C ALA A 474 5.48 -18.80 -4.38
N ILE A 475 6.48 -18.21 -3.71
CA ILE A 475 6.27 -17.03 -2.84
C ILE A 475 5.88 -15.81 -3.65
N VAL A 476 6.52 -15.57 -4.79
CA VAL A 476 6.16 -14.48 -5.70
C VAL A 476 4.72 -14.63 -6.20
N GLU A 477 4.28 -15.84 -6.54
CA GLU A 477 2.89 -16.11 -6.91
C GLU A 477 1.91 -15.85 -5.76
N CYS A 478 2.27 -16.20 -4.51
CA CYS A 478 1.45 -15.84 -3.34
C CYS A 478 1.35 -14.32 -3.17
N TYR A 479 2.45 -13.60 -3.37
CA TYR A 479 2.50 -12.14 -3.30
C TYR A 479 1.71 -11.46 -4.44
N THR A 480 1.73 -12.00 -5.66
CA THR A 480 1.03 -11.38 -6.80
C THR A 480 -0.47 -11.38 -6.65
N GLU A 481 -1.04 -12.35 -5.92
CA GLU A 481 -2.47 -12.45 -5.64
C GLU A 481 -2.94 -11.49 -4.52
N LEU A 482 -2.00 -10.85 -3.78
CA LEU A 482 -2.35 -9.89 -2.74
C LEU A 482 -2.98 -8.60 -3.30
N SER A 483 -3.80 -7.97 -2.47
CA SER A 483 -4.29 -6.60 -2.70
C SER A 483 -3.13 -5.60 -2.77
N LEU A 484 -3.30 -4.46 -3.46
CA LEU A 484 -2.25 -3.43 -3.53
C LEU A 484 -1.84 -2.90 -2.14
N SER A 485 -2.80 -2.83 -1.21
CA SER A 485 -2.54 -2.45 0.18
C SER A 485 -1.65 -3.47 0.88
N ASP A 486 -1.93 -4.77 0.73
CA ASP A 486 -1.14 -5.81 1.38
C ASP A 486 0.23 -6.02 0.71
N LYS A 487 0.33 -5.81 -0.62
CA LYS A 487 1.61 -5.72 -1.32
C LYS A 487 2.52 -4.65 -0.72
N ASN A 488 1.96 -3.47 -0.42
CA ASN A 488 2.69 -2.39 0.24
C ASN A 488 3.17 -2.76 1.65
N LYS A 489 2.38 -3.51 2.43
CA LYS A 489 2.83 -4.03 3.74
C LYS A 489 4.03 -4.96 3.60
N VAL A 490 4.01 -5.86 2.61
CA VAL A 490 5.14 -6.78 2.34
C VAL A 490 6.37 -6.00 1.87
N ILE A 491 6.23 -5.05 0.94
CA ILE A 491 7.36 -4.19 0.50
C ILE A 491 7.96 -3.43 1.69
N SER A 492 7.12 -2.87 2.57
CA SER A 492 7.58 -2.20 3.78
C SER A 492 8.33 -3.15 4.71
N GLY A 493 7.88 -4.39 4.86
CA GLY A 493 8.58 -5.42 5.64
C GLY A 493 9.92 -5.80 5.01
N VAL A 494 9.98 -5.94 3.68
CA VAL A 494 11.23 -6.21 2.94
C VAL A 494 12.24 -5.09 3.15
N LEU A 495 11.82 -3.83 3.04
CA LEU A 495 12.68 -2.67 3.26
C LEU A 495 13.16 -2.57 4.72
N ALA A 496 12.29 -2.88 5.68
CA ALA A 496 12.65 -2.90 7.10
C ALA A 496 13.65 -4.02 7.45
N SER A 497 13.51 -5.20 6.85
CA SER A 497 14.36 -6.37 7.14
C SER A 497 15.69 -6.39 6.36
N TRP A 498 15.70 -5.88 5.12
CA TRP A 498 16.84 -6.02 4.20
C TRP A 498 17.26 -4.73 3.48
N GLY A 499 16.65 -3.58 3.78
CA GLY A 499 17.00 -2.29 3.19
C GLY A 499 16.71 -2.15 1.70
N GLY A 500 17.26 -1.11 1.06
CA GLY A 500 17.04 -0.79 -0.36
C GLY A 500 17.33 -1.93 -1.36
N PRO A 501 18.43 -2.70 -1.20
CA PRO A 501 18.71 -3.85 -2.07
C PRO A 501 17.68 -5.00 -1.98
N GLY A 502 16.93 -5.10 -0.88
CA GLY A 502 15.93 -6.15 -0.66
C GLY A 502 16.49 -7.57 -0.76
N LEU A 503 15.72 -8.48 -1.37
CA LEU A 503 16.08 -9.90 -1.48
C LEU A 503 17.31 -10.15 -2.37
N SER A 504 17.56 -9.28 -3.35
CA SER A 504 18.69 -9.40 -4.28
C SER A 504 20.08 -9.37 -3.61
N GLN A 505 20.16 -8.85 -2.37
CA GLN A 505 21.39 -8.86 -1.58
C GLN A 505 21.76 -10.25 -1.06
N ASN A 506 20.75 -11.04 -0.66
CA ASN A 506 20.95 -12.30 0.06
C ASN A 506 20.59 -13.55 -0.76
N VAL A 507 19.78 -13.41 -1.82
CA VAL A 507 19.30 -14.53 -2.64
C VAL A 507 19.92 -14.47 -4.04
N GLN A 508 20.86 -15.37 -4.33
CA GLN A 508 21.61 -15.38 -5.60
C GLN A 508 20.70 -15.60 -6.81
N VAL A 509 19.72 -16.50 -6.72
CA VAL A 509 18.76 -16.79 -7.80
C VAL A 509 17.92 -15.56 -8.17
N VAL A 510 17.67 -14.66 -7.21
CA VAL A 510 16.98 -13.39 -7.49
C VAL A 510 17.91 -12.40 -8.19
N ARG A 511 19.21 -12.43 -7.92
CA ARG A 511 20.17 -11.52 -8.58
C ARG A 511 20.44 -11.93 -10.03
N GLU A 512 20.45 -13.23 -10.31
CA GLU A 512 20.69 -13.78 -11.65
C GLU A 512 19.45 -13.59 -12.54
N GLY A 513 19.62 -12.92 -13.69
CA GLY A 513 18.52 -12.66 -14.64
C GLY A 513 17.58 -11.50 -14.26
N PHE A 514 17.62 -10.97 -13.04
CA PHE A 514 16.74 -9.85 -12.64
C PHE A 514 16.96 -8.59 -13.46
N GLN A 515 18.21 -8.26 -13.83
CA GLN A 515 18.46 -7.09 -14.68
C GLN A 515 17.79 -7.22 -16.06
N GLU A 516 17.74 -8.45 -16.60
CA GLU A 516 17.07 -8.73 -17.87
C GLU A 516 15.55 -8.64 -17.71
N ASP A 517 14.96 -9.26 -16.67
CA ASP A 517 13.52 -9.16 -16.37
C ASP A 517 13.07 -7.72 -16.12
N LEU A 518 13.89 -6.95 -15.39
CA LEU A 518 13.68 -5.52 -15.12
C LEU A 518 13.62 -4.71 -16.42
N ASN A 519 14.61 -4.90 -17.30
CA ASN A 519 14.67 -4.18 -18.57
C ASN A 519 13.52 -4.57 -19.50
N VAL A 520 13.22 -5.87 -19.63
CA VAL A 520 12.13 -6.37 -20.49
C VAL A 520 10.78 -5.85 -19.99
N THR A 521 10.51 -5.99 -18.70
CA THR A 521 9.24 -5.55 -18.09
C THR A 521 9.06 -4.05 -18.24
N LEU A 522 10.08 -3.24 -17.94
CA LEU A 522 9.95 -1.78 -18.01
C LEU A 522 9.89 -1.25 -19.44
N ASN A 523 10.60 -1.85 -20.40
CA ASN A 523 10.48 -1.49 -21.80
C ASN A 523 9.05 -1.76 -22.33
N GLN A 524 8.46 -2.90 -21.99
CA GLN A 524 7.05 -3.20 -22.32
C GLN A 524 6.07 -2.19 -21.71
N ILE A 525 6.31 -1.77 -20.47
CA ILE A 525 5.48 -0.75 -19.79
C ILE A 525 5.59 0.59 -20.50
N THR A 526 6.78 0.99 -20.93
CA THR A 526 6.96 2.26 -21.66
C THR A 526 6.37 2.25 -23.06
N GLU A 527 6.23 1.10 -23.71
CA GLU A 527 5.63 0.96 -25.04
C GLU A 527 4.09 0.87 -25.02
N SER A 528 3.47 0.59 -23.86
CA SER A 528 2.03 0.27 -23.73
C SER A 528 1.24 1.22 -22.82
N VAL A 529 1.55 2.52 -22.87
CA VAL A 529 0.92 3.56 -22.02
C VAL A 529 -0.59 3.67 -22.31
N SER A 530 -1.42 3.15 -21.39
CA SER A 530 -2.88 3.23 -21.40
C SER A 530 -3.45 3.08 -19.98
N ASP A 531 -4.65 3.59 -19.71
CA ASP A 531 -5.27 3.55 -18.36
C ASP A 531 -5.59 2.12 -17.89
N GLU A 532 -6.09 1.25 -18.78
CA GLU A 532 -6.24 -0.20 -18.50
C GLU A 532 -4.88 -0.90 -18.32
N GLY A 533 -3.81 -0.30 -18.87
CA GLY A 533 -2.42 -0.74 -18.69
C GLY A 533 -1.83 -0.39 -17.33
N LEU A 534 -2.35 0.60 -16.61
CA LEU A 534 -1.78 1.06 -15.34
C LEU A 534 -1.81 -0.02 -14.25
N ALA A 535 -2.96 -0.69 -14.05
CA ALA A 535 -3.07 -1.75 -13.05
C ALA A 535 -2.13 -2.93 -13.33
N ARG A 536 -1.95 -3.28 -14.61
CA ARG A 536 -1.00 -4.31 -15.05
C ARG A 536 0.44 -3.87 -14.83
N ALA A 537 0.77 -2.63 -15.15
CA ALA A 537 2.09 -2.05 -14.93
C ALA A 537 2.44 -1.99 -13.44
N VAL A 538 1.49 -1.56 -12.60
CA VAL A 538 1.62 -1.58 -11.13
C VAL A 538 1.86 -3.00 -10.63
N ALA A 539 1.09 -4.00 -11.08
CA ALA A 539 1.31 -5.39 -10.68
C ALA A 539 2.71 -5.90 -11.07
N SER A 540 3.17 -5.60 -12.29
CA SER A 540 4.51 -5.96 -12.76
C SER A 540 5.62 -5.27 -11.97
N VAL A 541 5.49 -3.97 -11.70
CA VAL A 541 6.46 -3.21 -10.89
C VAL A 541 6.43 -3.63 -9.43
N ALA A 542 5.27 -4.02 -8.88
CA ALA A 542 5.17 -4.56 -7.53
C ALA A 542 6.01 -5.84 -7.36
N ARG A 543 6.04 -6.70 -8.39
CA ARG A 543 6.87 -7.92 -8.41
C ARG A 543 8.36 -7.58 -8.39
N LEU A 544 8.79 -6.65 -9.25
CA LEU A 544 10.19 -6.23 -9.31
C LEU A 544 10.64 -5.52 -8.03
N THR A 545 9.76 -4.68 -7.47
CA THR A 545 9.99 -3.96 -6.21
C THR A 545 10.14 -4.92 -5.03
N LEU A 546 9.39 -6.02 -4.98
CA LEU A 546 9.57 -7.05 -3.95
C LEU A 546 10.98 -7.65 -3.98
N LEU A 547 11.50 -7.92 -5.17
CA LEU A 547 12.79 -8.59 -5.37
C LEU A 547 13.99 -7.66 -5.14
N SER A 548 13.95 -6.46 -5.72
CA SER A 548 14.96 -5.42 -5.54
C SER A 548 14.30 -4.03 -5.64
N PRO A 549 13.92 -3.42 -4.49
CA PRO A 549 13.32 -2.09 -4.47
C PRO A 549 14.22 -1.03 -5.11
N GLU A 550 15.48 -0.96 -4.69
CA GLU A 550 16.44 0.06 -5.15
C GLU A 550 16.70 0.00 -6.66
N ALA A 551 16.97 -1.18 -7.21
CA ALA A 551 17.25 -1.33 -8.64
C ALA A 551 16.01 -0.99 -9.48
N THR A 552 14.82 -1.38 -9.02
CA THR A 552 13.56 -1.07 -9.69
C THR A 552 13.31 0.44 -9.72
N VAL A 553 13.41 1.12 -8.58
CA VAL A 553 13.19 2.57 -8.48
C VAL A 553 14.23 3.33 -9.31
N LYS A 554 15.52 2.97 -9.25
CA LYS A 554 16.56 3.61 -10.08
C LYS A 554 16.25 3.53 -11.57
N GLN A 555 15.84 2.35 -12.06
CA GLN A 555 15.54 2.17 -13.47
C GLN A 555 14.28 2.92 -13.89
N VAL A 556 13.24 2.94 -13.04
CA VAL A 556 12.02 3.74 -13.28
C VAL A 556 12.34 5.23 -13.33
N CYS A 557 13.15 5.74 -12.39
CA CYS A 557 13.60 7.14 -12.40
C CYS A 557 14.39 7.49 -13.66
N HIS A 558 15.28 6.60 -14.11
CA HIS A 558 16.04 6.79 -15.34
C HIS A 558 15.12 6.86 -16.58
N LEU A 559 14.19 5.91 -16.72
CA LEU A 559 13.26 5.86 -17.85
C LEU A 559 12.27 7.02 -17.86
N ALA A 560 11.84 7.51 -16.70
CA ALA A 560 10.95 8.66 -16.61
C ALA A 560 11.54 9.92 -17.24
N VAL A 561 12.86 10.05 -17.21
CA VAL A 561 13.58 11.22 -17.72
C VAL A 561 13.99 11.03 -19.18
N VAL A 562 14.53 9.85 -19.53
CA VAL A 562 15.06 9.60 -20.89
C VAL A 562 13.95 9.35 -21.91
N ASN A 563 12.82 8.76 -21.49
CA ASN A 563 11.74 8.45 -22.42
C ASN A 563 10.71 9.59 -22.48
N LEU A 564 10.67 10.30 -23.62
CA LEU A 564 9.85 11.50 -23.81
C LEU A 564 8.36 11.20 -23.56
N GLY A 565 7.79 11.86 -22.55
CA GLY A 565 6.36 11.75 -22.21
C GLY A 565 5.99 10.61 -21.24
N ALA A 566 6.94 9.73 -20.88
CA ALA A 566 6.67 8.62 -19.95
C ALA A 566 6.62 9.02 -18.46
N HIS A 567 7.10 10.23 -18.13
CA HIS A 567 7.29 10.69 -16.75
C HIS A 567 6.00 10.63 -15.90
N GLN A 568 4.84 11.05 -16.41
CA GLN A 568 3.59 11.04 -15.62
C GLN A 568 3.14 9.62 -15.30
N PHE A 569 3.16 8.74 -16.30
CA PHE A 569 2.74 7.35 -16.13
C PHE A 569 3.66 6.59 -15.16
N LEU A 570 4.97 6.76 -15.30
CA LEU A 570 5.95 6.15 -14.39
C LEU A 570 5.86 6.73 -12.97
N ALA A 571 5.54 8.02 -12.82
CA ALA A 571 5.31 8.62 -11.52
C ALA A 571 4.05 8.05 -10.85
N GLN A 572 2.95 7.86 -11.60
CA GLN A 572 1.73 7.21 -11.10
C GLN A 572 1.99 5.79 -10.60
N ILE A 573 2.83 5.03 -11.32
CA ILE A 573 3.22 3.69 -10.89
C ILE A 573 3.98 3.75 -9.56
N LEU A 574 4.99 4.62 -9.42
CA LEU A 574 5.72 4.74 -8.16
C LEU A 574 4.81 5.19 -7.02
N CYS A 575 3.93 6.16 -7.25
CA CYS A 575 2.98 6.67 -6.26
C CYS A 575 1.96 5.60 -5.78
N SER A 576 1.84 4.48 -6.50
CA SER A 576 1.05 3.32 -6.04
C SER A 576 1.73 2.53 -4.91
N PHE A 577 2.98 2.87 -4.58
CA PHE A 577 3.81 2.20 -3.57
C PHE A 577 4.27 3.14 -2.44
N PRO A 578 3.38 3.55 -1.51
CA PRO A 578 3.75 4.35 -0.33
C PRO A 578 4.95 3.82 0.45
N ALA A 579 5.15 2.50 0.50
CA ALA A 579 6.27 1.89 1.21
C ALA A 579 7.64 2.37 0.71
N LEU A 580 7.72 2.91 -0.52
CA LEU A 580 8.95 3.45 -1.09
C LEU A 580 9.40 4.78 -0.46
N SER A 581 8.56 5.47 0.32
CA SER A 581 8.96 6.64 1.13
C SER A 581 9.83 6.25 2.35
N PHE A 582 10.44 5.05 2.31
CA PHE A 582 11.29 4.51 3.35
C PHE A 582 12.55 5.36 3.53
N LEU A 583 12.82 5.69 4.80
CA LEU A 583 14.06 6.32 5.24
C LEU A 583 15.01 5.21 5.70
N GLU A 584 16.08 4.98 4.95
CA GLU A 584 17.18 4.11 5.38
C GLU A 584 17.84 4.70 6.63
N ASP A 585 18.28 3.85 7.57
CA ASP A 585 18.88 4.15 8.89
C ASP A 585 19.60 5.51 9.05
N ALA A 586 19.65 5.99 10.31
CA ALA A 586 20.10 7.29 10.83
C ALA A 586 21.40 7.94 10.28
N GLY A 587 22.14 7.29 9.39
CA GLY A 587 23.28 7.84 8.65
C GLY A 587 22.97 8.41 7.26
N ARG A 588 21.81 8.14 6.65
CA ARG A 588 21.43 8.66 5.31
C ARG A 588 20.27 9.66 5.40
N PRO A 589 20.42 10.89 4.88
CA PRO A 589 19.46 11.97 5.12
C PRO A 589 18.24 11.99 4.18
N TYR A 590 18.11 11.04 3.25
CA TYR A 590 17.13 11.08 2.15
C TYR A 590 16.33 9.78 2.03
N SER A 591 15.07 9.89 1.60
CA SER A 591 14.25 8.74 1.23
C SER A 591 14.89 7.89 0.12
N LEU A 592 14.54 6.60 0.07
CA LEU A 592 15.02 5.67 -0.97
C LEU A 592 14.76 6.23 -2.38
N VAL A 593 13.56 6.77 -2.63
CA VAL A 593 13.18 7.33 -3.93
C VAL A 593 14.08 8.51 -4.31
N LEU A 594 14.30 9.46 -3.40
CA LEU A 594 15.15 10.63 -3.68
C LEU A 594 16.60 10.23 -3.93
N ARG A 595 17.14 9.30 -3.13
CA ARG A 595 18.50 8.76 -3.32
C ARG A 595 18.62 8.09 -4.69
N CYS A 596 17.68 7.21 -5.04
CA CYS A 596 17.66 6.53 -6.32
C CYS A 596 17.56 7.51 -7.49
N LEU A 597 16.71 8.54 -7.35
CA LEU A 597 16.55 9.60 -8.35
C LEU A 597 17.86 10.37 -8.55
N GLN A 598 18.51 10.77 -7.45
CA GLN A 598 19.79 11.48 -7.49
C GLN A 598 20.87 10.62 -8.17
N GLU A 599 21.05 9.36 -7.78
CA GLU A 599 22.07 8.47 -8.34
C GLU A 599 21.78 8.09 -9.81
N ALA A 600 20.51 7.95 -10.18
CA ALA A 600 20.11 7.56 -11.52
C ALA A 600 20.28 8.69 -12.54
N VAL A 601 19.88 9.90 -12.19
CA VAL A 601 19.65 11.00 -13.16
C VAL A 601 20.57 12.19 -12.94
N TRP A 602 20.86 12.57 -11.69
CA TRP A 602 21.59 13.80 -11.40
C TRP A 602 23.02 13.75 -11.94
N GLY A 603 23.43 14.77 -12.71
CA GLY A 603 24.73 14.78 -13.39
C GLY A 603 24.76 14.06 -14.75
N LYS A 604 23.66 13.42 -15.17
CA LYS A 604 23.56 12.70 -16.46
C LYS A 604 22.55 13.32 -17.44
N LEU A 605 21.86 14.39 -17.04
CA LEU A 605 20.96 15.16 -17.89
C LEU A 605 21.77 15.86 -19.00
N SER A 606 21.38 15.65 -20.25
CA SER A 606 22.14 16.08 -21.42
C SER A 606 21.39 17.07 -22.32
N THR A 607 20.05 17.12 -22.20
CA THR A 607 19.20 18.00 -23.02
C THR A 607 18.19 18.77 -22.18
N ALA A 608 17.79 19.96 -22.66
CA ALA A 608 16.75 20.79 -22.02
C ALA A 608 15.38 20.07 -21.90
N ARG A 609 15.11 19.10 -22.80
CA ARG A 609 13.90 18.27 -22.72
C ARG A 609 13.95 17.28 -21.56
N GLU A 610 15.10 16.66 -21.32
CA GLU A 610 15.31 15.78 -20.16
C GLU A 610 15.23 16.57 -18.86
N GLU A 611 15.75 17.79 -18.82
CA GLU A 611 15.62 18.70 -17.67
C GLU A 611 14.16 19.05 -17.36
N GLU A 612 13.38 19.45 -18.38
CA GLU A 612 11.95 19.74 -18.21
C GLU A 612 11.17 18.50 -17.75
N GLN A 613 11.45 17.32 -18.30
CA GLN A 613 10.82 16.08 -17.85
C GLN A 613 11.20 15.72 -16.42
N PHE A 614 12.46 15.90 -16.03
CA PHE A 614 12.90 15.71 -14.66
C PHE A 614 12.15 16.63 -13.70
N LEU A 615 11.96 17.90 -14.06
CA LEU A 615 11.17 18.86 -13.28
C LEU A 615 9.71 18.42 -13.15
N GLN A 616 9.09 17.97 -14.25
CA GLN A 616 7.69 17.50 -14.25
C GLN A 616 7.53 16.22 -13.43
N PHE A 617 8.47 15.29 -13.55
CA PHE A 617 8.51 14.04 -12.78
C PHE A 617 8.65 14.32 -11.27
N LEU A 618 9.62 15.16 -10.90
CA LEU A 618 9.87 15.55 -9.52
C LEU A 618 8.66 16.29 -8.91
N ALA A 619 8.04 17.19 -9.67
CA ALA A 619 6.82 17.88 -9.25
C ALA A 619 5.69 16.88 -8.95
N PHE A 620 5.51 15.85 -9.79
CA PHE A 620 4.50 14.82 -9.57
C PHE A 620 4.76 14.01 -8.29
N LEU A 621 6.00 13.60 -8.02
CA LEU A 621 6.37 12.85 -6.81
C LEU A 621 6.14 13.64 -5.51
N MET A 622 6.12 14.97 -5.59
CA MET A 622 5.87 15.87 -4.45
C MET A 622 4.38 16.22 -4.26
N GLN A 623 3.49 15.89 -5.20
CA GLN A 623 2.08 16.30 -5.12
C GLN A 623 1.32 15.53 -4.04
N PRO A 624 0.58 16.21 -3.15
CA PRO A 624 -0.36 15.60 -2.21
C PRO A 624 -1.68 15.28 -2.95
N GLY A 625 -1.64 14.37 -3.92
CA GLY A 625 -2.83 13.91 -4.64
C GLY A 625 -3.60 12.82 -3.88
N SER A 626 -4.44 12.06 -4.59
CA SER A 626 -5.10 10.82 -4.11
C SER A 626 -4.13 9.71 -3.69
N ALA A 627 -2.82 9.93 -3.83
CA ALA A 627 -1.73 9.05 -3.43
C ALA A 627 -0.79 9.78 -2.47
N THR A 628 -0.25 9.04 -1.50
CA THR A 628 0.76 9.47 -0.54
C THR A 628 2.00 10.07 -1.22
N GLN A 629 2.48 11.20 -0.69
CA GLN A 629 3.71 11.86 -1.14
C GLN A 629 4.92 10.95 -0.93
N LEU A 630 5.69 10.70 -2.00
CA LEU A 630 6.90 9.85 -1.93
C LEU A 630 8.15 10.62 -1.53
N VAL A 631 8.21 11.92 -1.83
CA VAL A 631 9.36 12.78 -1.57
C VAL A 631 8.90 14.11 -1.01
N SER A 632 9.51 14.56 0.08
CA SER A 632 9.16 15.86 0.71
C SER A 632 9.85 17.06 0.02
N PRO A 633 9.24 18.26 0.01
CA PRO A 633 9.83 19.46 -0.59
C PRO A 633 11.16 19.86 0.10
N ALA A 634 11.26 19.59 1.40
CA ALA A 634 12.47 19.83 2.20
C ALA A 634 13.62 18.92 1.79
N GLU A 635 13.35 17.63 1.59
CA GLU A 635 14.33 16.66 1.11
C GLU A 635 14.87 17.05 -0.27
N VAL A 636 13.99 17.42 -1.20
CA VAL A 636 14.36 17.88 -2.55
C VAL A 636 15.29 19.09 -2.50
N THR A 637 14.95 20.08 -1.68
CA THR A 637 15.77 21.29 -1.51
C THR A 637 17.16 20.94 -0.96
N LYS A 638 17.25 20.02 -0.01
CA LYS A 638 18.53 19.58 0.58
C LYS A 638 19.39 18.79 -0.40
N ALA A 639 18.78 17.96 -1.24
CA ALA A 639 19.48 17.08 -2.17
C ALA A 639 19.92 17.78 -3.46
N PHE A 640 19.07 18.61 -4.07
CA PHE A 640 19.31 19.20 -5.39
C PHE A 640 19.66 20.69 -5.37
N VAL A 641 19.20 21.45 -4.37
CA VAL A 641 19.35 22.93 -4.39
C VAL A 641 20.54 23.38 -3.54
N LEU A 642 20.60 22.98 -2.27
CA LEU A 642 21.63 23.46 -1.35
C LEU A 642 23.07 23.13 -1.78
N PRO A 643 23.39 21.96 -2.37
CA PRO A 643 24.74 21.68 -2.85
C PRO A 643 25.16 22.64 -3.97
N CYS A 644 24.26 22.92 -4.92
CA CYS A 644 24.52 23.81 -6.04
C CYS A 644 24.65 25.28 -5.65
N LEU A 645 24.03 25.72 -4.55
CA LEU A 645 24.20 27.07 -4.01
C LEU A 645 25.50 27.27 -3.20
N LYS A 646 26.16 26.18 -2.80
CA LYS A 646 27.41 26.23 -2.01
C LYS A 646 28.68 26.18 -2.88
N SER A 647 28.57 25.71 -4.11
CA SER A 647 29.66 25.52 -5.06
C SER A 647 29.34 26.14 -6.42
N ASP A 648 30.34 26.49 -7.22
CA ASP A 648 30.15 26.89 -8.62
C ASP A 648 29.73 25.67 -9.47
N SER A 649 28.46 25.30 -9.41
CA SER A 649 27.89 24.13 -10.07
C SER A 649 27.33 24.49 -11.44
N ALA A 650 27.60 23.66 -12.44
CA ALA A 650 26.99 23.76 -13.77
C ALA A 650 25.45 23.63 -13.75
N GLN A 651 24.87 23.05 -12.69
CA GLN A 651 23.45 22.76 -12.56
C GLN A 651 22.68 23.83 -11.77
N ILE A 652 23.27 25.01 -11.56
CA ILE A 652 22.68 26.07 -10.77
C ILE A 652 21.31 26.53 -11.31
N GLU A 653 21.16 26.64 -12.64
CA GLU A 653 19.89 27.05 -13.26
C GLU A 653 18.78 26.02 -13.02
N LEU A 654 19.06 24.74 -13.29
CA LEU A 654 18.14 23.65 -13.00
C LEU A 654 17.78 23.60 -11.50
N SER A 655 18.75 23.85 -10.62
CA SER A 655 18.53 23.91 -9.17
C SER A 655 17.59 25.05 -8.76
N LEU A 656 17.69 26.21 -9.41
CA LEU A 656 16.79 27.34 -9.20
C LEU A 656 15.39 27.03 -9.75
N GLN A 657 15.29 26.37 -10.90
CA GLN A 657 14.00 25.91 -11.44
C GLN A 657 13.32 24.90 -10.51
N ILE A 658 14.08 23.95 -9.94
CA ILE A 658 13.60 23.04 -8.90
C ILE A 658 13.09 23.84 -7.71
N LEU A 659 13.89 24.76 -7.16
CA LEU A 659 13.49 25.57 -6.00
C LEU A 659 12.19 26.35 -6.27
N SER A 660 12.04 26.94 -7.45
CA SER A 660 10.80 27.62 -7.84
C SER A 660 9.59 26.68 -7.88
N LYS A 661 9.74 25.46 -8.42
CA LYS A 661 8.66 24.45 -8.44
C LYS A 661 8.30 23.97 -7.03
N VAL A 662 9.30 23.74 -6.19
CA VAL A 662 9.13 23.30 -4.79
C VAL A 662 8.39 24.36 -3.97
N LEU A 663 8.73 25.65 -4.13
CA LEU A 663 8.04 26.76 -3.46
C LEU A 663 6.60 26.94 -3.95
N GLY A 664 6.29 26.59 -5.19
CA GLY A 664 4.93 26.60 -5.73
C GLY A 664 4.04 25.46 -5.24
N THR A 665 4.56 24.52 -4.43
CA THR A 665 3.80 23.38 -3.91
C THR A 665 3.00 23.79 -2.67
N PRO A 666 1.69 23.52 -2.58
CA PRO A 666 0.89 23.89 -1.42
C PRO A 666 1.40 23.20 -0.15
N ALA A 667 1.45 23.95 0.96
CA ALA A 667 1.84 23.40 2.25
C ALA A 667 0.80 22.39 2.75
N CYS A 668 1.26 21.18 3.10
CA CYS A 668 0.41 20.11 3.63
C CYS A 668 0.34 20.08 5.18
N SER A 669 1.17 20.89 5.84
CA SER A 669 1.34 20.94 7.30
C SER A 669 1.07 22.36 7.82
N GLU A 670 0.72 22.47 9.10
CA GLU A 670 0.59 23.77 9.80
C GLU A 670 1.91 24.55 9.79
N GLU A 671 3.06 23.86 9.79
CA GLU A 671 4.38 24.47 9.72
C GLU A 671 5.01 24.26 8.34
N HIS A 672 5.43 25.36 7.69
CA HIS A 672 5.98 25.31 6.34
C HIS A 672 7.35 24.60 6.32
N TRP A 673 7.54 23.67 5.36
CA TRP A 673 8.73 22.82 5.24
C TRP A 673 10.06 23.60 5.15
N ILE A 674 10.02 24.85 4.67
CA ILE A 674 11.18 25.73 4.47
C ILE A 674 11.98 25.96 5.75
N LYS A 675 11.34 25.89 6.93
CA LYS A 675 12.03 26.06 8.22
C LYS A 675 13.08 24.99 8.47
N SER A 676 12.83 23.78 7.97
CA SER A 676 13.77 22.65 8.06
C SER A 676 14.99 22.78 7.13
N CYS A 677 15.03 23.83 6.29
CA CYS A 677 16.04 24.05 5.24
C CYS A 677 16.92 25.29 5.46
N HIS A 678 16.96 25.87 6.68
CA HIS A 678 17.74 27.07 7.00
C HIS A 678 17.44 28.26 6.05
N PRO A 679 16.27 28.92 6.18
CA PRO A 679 15.80 29.92 5.21
C PRO A 679 16.73 31.13 5.05
N PHE A 680 17.34 31.65 6.13
CA PHE A 680 18.22 32.82 6.04
C PHE A 680 19.51 32.58 5.23
N PRO A 681 20.26 31.48 5.44
CA PRO A 681 21.35 31.11 4.54
C PRO A 681 20.91 30.94 3.08
N LEU A 682 19.73 30.35 2.83
CA LEU A 682 19.19 30.19 1.48
C LEU A 682 18.94 31.56 0.81
N VAL A 683 18.26 32.47 1.51
CA VAL A 683 18.03 33.86 1.08
C VAL A 683 19.35 34.55 0.78
N PHE A 684 20.33 34.45 1.69
CA PHE A 684 21.64 35.07 1.48
C PHE A 684 22.38 34.50 0.25
N SER A 685 22.31 33.20 -0.01
CA SER A 685 22.89 32.60 -1.22
C SER A 685 22.27 33.17 -2.49
N LEU A 686 20.95 33.38 -2.53
CA LEU A 686 20.28 34.02 -3.66
C LEU A 686 20.69 35.50 -3.80
N CYS A 687 20.84 36.22 -2.69
CA CYS A 687 21.35 37.59 -2.68
C CYS A 687 22.76 37.68 -3.29
N LYS A 688 23.65 36.71 -3.00
CA LYS A 688 24.98 36.66 -3.61
C LYS A 688 24.93 36.40 -5.12
N LEU A 689 23.99 35.58 -5.59
CA LEU A 689 23.78 35.38 -7.03
C LEU A 689 23.30 36.68 -7.69
N LEU A 690 22.36 37.39 -7.07
CA LEU A 690 21.89 38.69 -7.56
C LEU A 690 23.01 39.73 -7.63
N ASP A 691 23.84 39.81 -6.59
CA ASP A 691 25.03 40.67 -6.56
C ASP A 691 26.00 40.37 -7.72
N GLY A 692 26.16 39.10 -8.08
CA GLY A 692 26.99 38.66 -9.19
C GLY A 692 26.60 39.26 -10.55
N TYR A 693 25.32 39.62 -10.75
CA TYR A 693 24.86 40.24 -12.00
C TYR A 693 25.36 41.68 -12.20
N THR A 694 25.81 42.37 -11.14
CA THR A 694 26.43 43.70 -11.26
C THR A 694 27.72 43.70 -12.07
N LYS A 695 28.34 42.52 -12.21
CA LYS A 695 29.59 42.31 -12.96
C LYS A 695 29.42 41.31 -14.10
N TYR A 696 28.18 40.95 -14.45
CA TYR A 696 27.84 39.89 -15.42
C TYR A 696 28.68 39.95 -16.71
N TRP A 697 28.70 41.11 -17.38
CA TRP A 697 29.43 41.32 -18.62
C TRP A 697 30.97 41.33 -18.48
N TYR A 698 31.48 41.37 -17.25
CA TYR A 698 32.91 41.42 -16.94
C TYR A 698 33.44 40.09 -16.35
N GLN A 699 32.59 39.07 -16.21
CA GLN A 699 33.01 37.77 -15.68
C GLN A 699 33.87 36.98 -16.69
N PRO A 700 34.88 36.22 -16.24
CA PRO A 700 35.68 35.38 -17.12
C PRO A 700 34.82 34.32 -17.81
N ARG A 701 35.02 34.09 -19.12
CA ARG A 701 34.28 33.10 -19.92
C ARG A 701 34.34 31.66 -19.39
N GLU A 702 35.33 31.35 -18.55
CA GLU A 702 35.52 30.03 -17.94
C GLU A 702 34.68 29.82 -16.66
N GLN A 703 34.13 30.89 -16.09
CA GLN A 703 33.30 30.81 -14.88
C GLN A 703 31.84 30.56 -15.29
N LEU A 704 31.32 29.40 -14.88
CA LEU A 704 29.92 29.04 -15.10
C LEU A 704 29.03 29.92 -14.21
N PHE A 705 28.30 30.85 -14.81
CA PHE A 705 27.36 31.73 -14.11
C PHE A 705 25.99 31.67 -14.80
N PRO A 706 24.87 31.72 -14.03
CA PRO A 706 23.53 31.66 -14.61
C PRO A 706 23.31 32.74 -15.67
N SER A 707 22.52 32.43 -16.70
CA SER A 707 22.10 33.35 -17.74
C SER A 707 21.37 34.57 -17.17
N LEU A 708 21.30 35.66 -17.95
CA LEU A 708 20.58 36.87 -17.55
C LEU A 708 19.07 36.65 -17.46
N GLU A 709 18.53 35.66 -18.18
CA GLU A 709 17.12 35.23 -18.07
C GLU A 709 16.83 34.59 -16.70
N THR A 710 17.79 33.85 -16.14
CA THR A 710 17.69 33.28 -14.79
C THR A 710 17.60 34.35 -13.69
N LYS A 711 17.99 35.61 -13.97
CA LYS A 711 17.85 36.73 -13.01
C LYS A 711 16.39 36.93 -12.60
N ASP A 712 15.45 36.88 -13.55
CA ASP A 712 14.01 37.00 -13.25
C ASP A 712 13.51 35.83 -12.38
N LEU A 713 14.02 34.61 -12.63
CA LEU A 713 13.71 33.45 -11.81
C LEU A 713 14.21 33.62 -10.36
N ILE A 714 15.45 34.09 -10.17
CA ILE A 714 16.03 34.35 -8.84
C ILE A 714 15.21 35.41 -8.11
N LEU A 715 14.82 36.49 -8.78
CA LEU A 715 13.99 37.54 -8.20
C LEU A 715 12.63 37.01 -7.74
N ASN A 716 11.98 36.16 -8.55
CA ASN A 716 10.71 35.54 -8.20
C ASN A 716 10.85 34.60 -7.01
N ILE A 717 11.88 33.75 -6.99
CA ILE A 717 12.17 32.85 -5.86
C ILE A 717 12.43 33.66 -4.58
N LEU A 718 13.24 34.71 -4.67
CA LEU A 718 13.56 35.57 -3.53
C LEU A 718 12.30 36.23 -2.96
N CYS A 719 11.41 36.73 -3.83
CA CYS A 719 10.13 37.30 -3.42
C CYS A 719 9.26 36.28 -2.69
N GLN A 720 9.07 35.09 -3.27
CA GLN A 720 8.30 34.00 -2.65
C GLN A 720 8.88 33.57 -1.31
N LEU A 721 10.22 33.46 -1.20
CA LEU A 721 10.87 33.14 0.06
C LEU A 721 10.64 34.24 1.10
N CYS A 722 10.77 35.52 0.73
CA CYS A 722 10.48 36.62 1.65
C CYS A 722 9.02 36.62 2.11
N GLU A 723 8.07 36.29 1.23
CA GLU A 723 6.65 36.16 1.54
C GLU A 723 6.31 34.94 2.40
N LEU A 724 7.02 33.83 2.26
CA LEU A 724 6.79 32.63 3.09
C LEU A 724 7.45 32.75 4.47
N VAL A 725 8.61 33.39 4.51
CA VAL A 725 9.40 33.60 5.73
C VAL A 725 8.90 34.82 6.52
N GLY A 726 8.18 35.75 5.86
CA GLY A 726 7.72 37.04 6.41
C GLY A 726 6.49 37.05 7.35
N PRO A 727 5.37 36.33 7.12
CA PRO A 727 4.14 36.43 7.93
C PRO A 727 4.13 35.58 9.20
N GLU A 728 4.99 34.57 9.34
CA GLU A 728 5.15 33.79 10.58
C GLU A 728 5.92 34.55 11.69
N THR A 729 6.13 35.85 11.53
CA THR A 729 7.08 36.69 12.29
C THR A 729 6.44 37.59 13.36
N VAL A 730 5.14 37.46 13.60
CA VAL A 730 4.38 38.42 14.42
C VAL A 730 4.28 38.04 15.92
N PRO A 731 4.99 37.00 16.42
CA PRO A 731 5.52 37.13 17.78
C PRO A 731 6.99 36.69 17.92
N SER A 732 7.87 37.68 17.86
CA SER A 732 9.12 37.85 18.64
C SER A 732 9.77 36.61 19.29
N SER A 733 10.56 35.85 18.54
CA SER A 733 11.66 35.04 19.11
C SER A 733 12.96 35.84 19.01
N GLU A 734 13.73 35.93 20.10
CA GLU A 734 15.04 36.59 20.12
C GLU A 734 15.99 36.03 19.03
N GLN A 735 15.88 34.73 18.75
CA GLN A 735 16.65 34.04 17.70
C GLN A 735 16.31 34.56 16.29
N TRP A 736 15.07 35.00 16.06
CA TRP A 736 14.64 35.57 14.78
C TRP A 736 15.27 36.94 14.54
N VAL A 737 15.19 37.83 15.54
CA VAL A 737 15.79 39.16 15.47
C VAL A 737 17.30 39.07 15.25
N GLN A 738 17.97 38.12 15.90
CA GLN A 738 19.39 37.84 15.67
C GLN A 738 19.66 37.34 14.24
N SER A 739 18.79 36.49 13.68
CA SER A 739 18.93 35.96 12.32
C SER A 739 18.69 37.04 11.26
N LEU A 740 17.70 37.92 11.45
CA LEU A 740 17.46 39.09 10.60
C LEU A 740 18.63 40.07 10.64
N ALA A 741 19.14 40.39 11.84
CA ALA A 741 20.30 41.26 12.00
C ALA A 741 21.57 40.65 11.39
N TRP A 742 21.73 39.32 11.47
CA TRP A 742 22.80 38.62 10.77
C TRP A 742 22.68 38.76 9.25
N LEU A 743 21.48 38.56 8.70
CA LEU A 743 21.23 38.70 7.25
C LEU A 743 21.51 40.13 6.79
N HIS A 744 20.98 41.14 7.50
CA HIS A 744 21.21 42.56 7.18
C HIS A 744 22.71 42.90 7.14
N ARG A 745 23.49 42.49 8.15
CA ARG A 745 24.96 42.68 8.16
C ARG A 745 25.67 41.99 7.00
N LYS A 746 25.18 40.83 6.58
CA LYS A 746 25.76 40.07 5.45
C LYS A 746 25.41 40.68 4.11
N VAL A 747 24.22 41.23 3.96
CA VAL A 747 23.76 41.89 2.72
C VAL A 747 24.38 43.27 2.57
N ALA A 748 24.76 43.96 3.65
CA ALA A 748 25.44 45.25 3.61
C ALA A 748 26.78 45.25 2.83
N SER A 749 27.39 44.08 2.59
CA SER A 749 28.58 43.95 1.74
C SER A 749 28.29 43.72 0.25
N LEU A 750 27.02 43.58 -0.12
CA LEU A 750 26.55 43.38 -1.50
C LEU A 750 26.06 44.72 -2.08
N ASP A 751 25.71 44.72 -3.36
CA ASP A 751 25.06 45.86 -4.00
C ASP A 751 23.79 46.31 -3.26
N TRP A 752 23.62 47.62 -3.13
CA TRP A 752 22.55 48.25 -2.35
C TRP A 752 21.14 47.88 -2.83
N THR A 753 20.96 47.61 -4.13
CA THR A 753 19.66 47.20 -4.69
C THR A 753 19.21 45.84 -4.16
N VAL A 754 20.16 44.97 -3.76
CA VAL A 754 19.87 43.67 -3.14
C VAL A 754 19.21 43.86 -1.77
N GLY A 755 19.70 44.83 -0.99
CA GLY A 755 19.10 45.19 0.31
C GLY A 755 17.65 45.65 0.17
N LEU A 756 17.35 46.49 -0.83
CA LEU A 756 15.99 46.96 -1.11
C LEU A 756 15.03 45.83 -1.49
N ARG A 757 15.50 44.81 -2.21
CA ARG A 757 14.69 43.64 -2.58
C ARG A 757 14.24 42.81 -1.38
N LEU A 758 14.92 42.92 -0.25
CA LEU A 758 14.59 42.24 0.99
C LEU A 758 13.64 43.03 1.91
N LYS A 759 13.14 44.20 1.47
CA LYS A 759 12.28 45.05 2.31
C LYS A 759 11.05 44.32 2.87
N ASN A 760 10.43 43.44 2.08
CA ASN A 760 9.29 42.64 2.54
C ASN A 760 9.64 41.69 3.70
N LEU A 761 10.89 41.21 3.76
CA LEU A 761 11.39 40.37 4.86
C LEU A 761 11.84 41.20 6.07
N TYR A 762 12.44 42.36 5.83
CA TYR A 762 12.89 43.25 6.91
C TYR A 762 11.73 43.98 7.60
N GLY A 763 10.60 44.20 6.93
CA GLY A 763 9.50 44.99 7.45
C GLY A 763 9.98 46.35 7.96
N ASP A 764 9.54 46.74 9.16
CA ASP A 764 9.89 48.02 9.78
C ASP A 764 11.18 47.97 10.63
N HIS A 765 11.89 46.83 10.67
CA HIS A 765 13.09 46.68 11.49
C HIS A 765 14.28 47.52 10.97
N PHE A 766 14.35 47.74 9.66
CA PHE A 766 15.42 48.49 9.01
C PHE A 766 14.84 49.49 8.00
N LYS A 767 15.44 50.69 7.96
CA LYS A 767 15.13 51.71 6.94
C LYS A 767 15.66 51.27 5.57
N ASN A 768 15.11 51.86 4.51
CA ASN A 768 15.57 51.64 3.15
C ASN A 768 16.89 52.38 2.93
N GLU A 769 17.99 51.64 2.79
CA GLU A 769 19.32 52.18 2.57
C GLU A 769 19.57 52.40 1.08
N VAL A 770 19.87 53.65 0.67
CA VAL A 770 20.01 54.06 -0.73
C VAL A 770 21.17 55.05 -0.94
N PRO A 771 21.66 55.24 -2.17
CA PRO A 771 22.65 56.26 -2.46
C PRO A 771 22.21 57.68 -2.10
N GLU A 772 23.13 58.47 -1.53
CA GLU A 772 22.92 59.89 -1.20
C GLU A 772 22.41 60.71 -2.40
N THR A 773 22.88 60.39 -3.60
CA THR A 773 22.51 61.07 -4.85
C THR A 773 21.03 60.91 -5.22
N LEU A 774 20.33 59.93 -4.66
CA LEU A 774 18.89 59.77 -4.88
C LEU A 774 18.07 60.87 -4.18
N PHE A 775 18.53 61.36 -3.02
CA PHE A 775 17.88 62.45 -2.28
C PHE A 775 17.98 63.79 -3.02
N GLU A 776 18.89 63.94 -3.97
CA GLU A 776 19.02 65.15 -4.79
C GLU A 776 17.84 65.32 -5.77
N ILE A 777 17.18 64.22 -6.14
CA ILE A 777 16.12 64.21 -7.17
C ILE A 777 14.76 63.69 -6.66
N CYS A 778 14.70 63.14 -5.45
CA CYS A 778 13.49 62.60 -4.83
C CYS A 778 13.29 63.13 -3.41
N ARG A 779 12.04 63.48 -3.07
CA ARG A 779 11.65 63.84 -1.69
C ARG A 779 11.39 62.60 -0.85
N LEU A 780 12.46 61.91 -0.46
CA LEU A 780 12.37 60.70 0.35
C LEU A 780 12.15 61.05 1.84
N PRO A 781 11.17 60.43 2.52
CA PRO A 781 10.94 60.65 3.96
C PRO A 781 12.05 60.02 4.81
N GLU A 782 12.69 60.82 5.68
CA GLU A 782 13.83 60.37 6.51
C GLU A 782 13.44 59.30 7.55
N ASP A 783 12.16 59.15 7.88
CA ASP A 783 11.66 58.11 8.78
C ASP A 783 11.70 56.71 8.14
N GLU A 784 11.57 56.62 6.82
CA GLU A 784 11.58 55.35 6.08
C GLU A 784 12.91 55.09 5.34
N TRP A 785 13.63 56.14 4.96
CA TRP A 785 14.81 56.07 4.08
C TRP A 785 16.07 56.56 4.78
N THR A 786 17.21 55.96 4.46
CA THR A 786 18.54 56.33 4.95
C THR A 786 19.50 56.47 3.78
N SER A 787 20.22 57.59 3.72
CA SER A 787 21.27 57.81 2.72
C SER A 787 22.60 57.16 3.11
N GLN A 788 23.30 56.59 2.14
CA GLN A 788 24.65 56.03 2.29
C GLN A 788 25.57 56.46 1.15
N SER A 789 26.86 56.64 1.45
CA SER A 789 27.87 56.97 0.45
C SER A 789 28.33 55.71 -0.28
N TRP A 790 28.08 55.63 -1.59
CA TRP A 790 28.51 54.51 -2.43
C TRP A 790 29.54 54.97 -3.46
N PRO A 791 30.72 54.32 -3.57
CA PRO A 791 31.78 54.77 -4.48
C PRO A 791 31.39 54.83 -5.96
N ALA A 792 30.42 54.00 -6.38
CA ALA A 792 29.93 53.96 -7.76
C ALA A 792 28.96 55.13 -8.10
N TYR A 793 28.42 55.83 -7.09
CA TYR A 793 27.41 56.87 -7.25
C TYR A 793 27.98 58.23 -6.84
N GLY A 794 28.54 58.94 -7.81
CA GLY A 794 29.02 60.33 -7.65
C GLY A 794 27.95 61.38 -7.98
N PRO A 795 28.25 62.68 -7.81
CA PRO A 795 27.35 63.77 -8.17
C PRO A 795 26.78 63.62 -9.59
N GLY A 796 25.48 63.79 -9.76
CA GLY A 796 24.78 63.62 -11.04
C GLY A 796 24.34 62.20 -11.38
N SER A 797 24.62 61.20 -10.52
CA SER A 797 24.13 59.82 -10.68
C SER A 797 22.74 59.57 -10.08
N GLY A 798 22.05 60.59 -9.57
CA GLY A 798 20.74 60.43 -8.93
C GLY A 798 19.72 59.72 -9.82
N LEU A 799 19.63 60.08 -11.11
CA LEU A 799 18.68 59.47 -12.05
C LEU A 799 18.98 57.99 -12.34
N LEU A 800 20.25 57.58 -12.25
CA LEU A 800 20.64 56.17 -12.35
C LEU A 800 20.09 55.40 -11.15
N ALA A 801 20.39 55.86 -9.92
CA ALA A 801 19.88 55.24 -8.70
C ALA A 801 18.35 55.18 -8.67
N TRP A 802 17.68 56.23 -9.15
CA TRP A 802 16.22 56.28 -9.23
C TRP A 802 15.65 55.26 -10.22
N MET A 803 16.29 55.10 -11.38
CA MET A 803 15.86 54.12 -12.37
C MET A 803 16.09 52.69 -11.87
N GLU A 804 17.19 52.44 -11.16
CA GLU A 804 17.46 51.14 -10.52
C GLU A 804 16.44 50.83 -9.41
N CYS A 805 16.00 51.83 -8.62
CA CYS A 805 14.87 51.65 -7.70
C CYS A 805 13.58 51.25 -8.44
N CYS A 806 13.30 51.84 -9.60
CA CYS A 806 12.15 51.46 -10.43
C CYS A 806 12.26 50.00 -10.94
N CYS A 807 13.47 49.48 -11.10
CA CYS A 807 13.75 48.08 -11.44
C CYS A 807 13.64 47.10 -10.25
N VAL A 808 13.40 47.56 -9.02
CA VAL A 808 13.30 46.67 -7.84
C VAL A 808 11.93 45.99 -7.77
N SER A 809 10.84 46.75 -7.71
CA SER A 809 9.46 46.23 -7.66
C SER A 809 8.44 47.22 -8.22
N PRO A 810 7.22 46.79 -8.61
CA PRO A 810 6.16 47.71 -9.06
C PRO A 810 5.74 48.75 -8.02
N ALA A 811 5.65 48.34 -6.74
CA ALA A 811 5.30 49.25 -5.65
C ALA A 811 6.38 50.33 -5.44
N LEU A 812 7.65 49.93 -5.53
CA LEU A 812 8.76 50.87 -5.40
C LEU A 812 8.83 51.83 -6.58
N ARG A 813 8.61 51.34 -7.81
CA ARG A 813 8.49 52.16 -9.02
C ARG A 813 7.42 53.25 -8.85
N ASP A 814 6.23 52.91 -8.38
CA ASP A 814 5.13 53.86 -8.21
C ASP A 814 5.46 54.90 -7.13
N THR A 815 6.12 54.48 -6.05
CA THR A 815 6.64 55.37 -5.00
C THR A 815 7.68 56.35 -5.58
N MET A 816 8.64 55.84 -6.35
CA MET A 816 9.69 56.66 -6.97
C MET A 816 9.13 57.68 -7.97
N LEU A 817 8.08 57.33 -8.72
CA LEU A 817 7.37 58.24 -9.63
C LEU A 817 6.58 59.34 -8.91
N ALA A 818 6.08 59.05 -7.71
CA ALA A 818 5.37 60.02 -6.88
C ALA A 818 6.32 61.01 -6.20
N LEU A 819 7.50 60.54 -5.78
CA LEU A 819 8.49 61.32 -5.03
C LEU A 819 9.49 62.08 -5.91
N LEU A 820 9.54 61.79 -7.21
CA LEU A 820 10.40 62.48 -8.17
C LEU A 820 10.10 63.98 -8.23
N THR A 821 11.12 64.81 -8.07
CA THR A 821 11.01 66.26 -8.15
C THR A 821 11.69 66.80 -9.40
N VAL A 822 10.88 67.35 -10.32
CA VAL A 822 11.34 68.11 -11.48
C VAL A 822 10.45 69.33 -11.63
N ASN A 823 11.03 70.51 -11.75
CA ASN A 823 10.28 71.73 -12.01
C ASN A 823 9.89 71.80 -13.50
N VAL A 824 8.67 71.35 -13.79
CA VAL A 824 8.14 71.29 -15.17
C VAL A 824 7.95 72.68 -15.79
N ASP A 825 7.85 73.73 -14.97
CA ASP A 825 7.74 75.12 -15.43
C ASP A 825 9.08 75.70 -15.91
N ASN A 826 10.20 75.03 -15.62
CA ASN A 826 11.54 75.42 -16.06
C ASN A 826 12.00 74.57 -17.27
N PRO A 827 12.02 75.12 -18.50
CA PRO A 827 12.36 74.35 -19.70
C PRO A 827 13.82 73.88 -19.72
N GLU A 828 14.75 74.60 -19.09
CA GLU A 828 16.15 74.19 -19.02
C GLU A 828 16.32 72.96 -18.12
N GLU A 829 15.58 72.90 -17.02
CA GLU A 829 15.57 71.78 -16.08
C GLU A 829 14.94 70.54 -16.70
N VAL A 830 13.80 70.67 -17.39
CA VAL A 830 13.16 69.57 -18.13
C VAL A 830 14.09 69.02 -19.22
N ASN A 831 14.83 69.88 -19.92
CA ASN A 831 15.80 69.47 -20.93
C ASN A 831 17.01 68.74 -20.33
N LEU A 832 17.56 69.24 -19.22
CA LEU A 832 18.64 68.59 -18.48
C LEU A 832 18.18 67.24 -17.93
N PHE A 833 16.99 67.17 -17.35
CA PHE A 833 16.35 65.93 -16.90
C PHE A 833 16.21 64.94 -18.05
N SER A 834 15.70 65.37 -19.21
CA SER A 834 15.49 64.48 -20.36
C SER A 834 16.80 63.92 -20.92
N LYS A 835 17.89 64.71 -20.92
CA LYS A 835 19.23 64.23 -21.29
C LYS A 835 19.82 63.29 -20.23
N GLY A 836 19.71 63.63 -18.95
CA GLY A 836 20.15 62.78 -17.84
C GLY A 836 19.41 61.46 -17.80
N PHE A 837 18.10 61.47 -18.07
CA PHE A 837 17.25 60.29 -18.18
C PHE A 837 17.74 59.36 -19.30
N LEU A 838 18.08 59.92 -20.47
CA LEU A 838 18.64 59.14 -21.58
C LEU A 838 19.95 58.44 -21.20
N VAL A 839 20.83 59.14 -20.48
CA VAL A 839 22.11 58.57 -19.99
C VAL A 839 21.85 57.46 -18.98
N ALA A 840 20.96 57.68 -18.00
CA ALA A 840 20.59 56.66 -17.02
C ALA A 840 19.97 55.42 -17.70
N LEU A 841 19.11 55.64 -18.71
CA LEU A 841 18.46 54.57 -19.46
C LEU A 841 19.48 53.64 -20.14
N ILE A 842 20.48 54.19 -20.82
CA ILE A 842 21.51 53.38 -21.49
C ILE A 842 22.50 52.74 -20.52
N GLN A 843 22.61 53.25 -19.30
CA GLN A 843 23.43 52.67 -18.24
C GLN A 843 22.73 51.47 -17.58
N VAL A 844 21.40 51.50 -17.46
CA VAL A 844 20.59 50.43 -16.84
C VAL A 844 20.25 49.31 -17.84
N LEU A 845 19.93 49.68 -19.08
CA LEU A 845 19.46 48.77 -20.14
C LEU A 845 20.29 47.47 -20.29
N PRO A 846 21.64 47.49 -20.30
CA PRO A 846 22.43 46.28 -20.49
C PRO A 846 22.34 45.29 -19.33
N TRP A 847 21.97 45.73 -18.14
CA TRP A 847 21.97 44.93 -16.90
C TRP A 847 20.57 44.46 -16.51
N CYS A 848 19.54 44.96 -17.19
CA CYS A 848 18.16 44.57 -16.96
C CYS A 848 17.89 43.16 -17.45
N SER A 849 17.18 42.38 -16.64
CA SER A 849 16.40 41.26 -17.16
C SER A 849 15.19 41.76 -17.98
N HIS A 850 14.52 40.86 -18.69
CA HIS A 850 13.27 41.18 -19.40
C HIS A 850 12.20 41.73 -18.43
N GLY A 851 12.06 41.13 -17.25
CA GLY A 851 11.11 41.55 -16.23
C GLY A 851 11.42 42.91 -15.59
N GLU A 852 12.70 43.25 -15.41
CA GLU A 852 13.13 44.59 -14.97
C GLU A 852 12.86 45.64 -16.03
N TRP A 853 13.25 45.36 -17.28
CA TRP A 853 13.04 46.27 -18.40
C TRP A 853 11.55 46.56 -18.64
N LYS A 854 10.71 45.52 -18.61
CA LYS A 854 9.24 45.66 -18.74
C LYS A 854 8.63 46.54 -17.66
N ARG A 855 9.24 46.64 -16.47
CA ARG A 855 8.77 47.53 -15.39
C ARG A 855 9.16 48.99 -15.61
N LEU A 856 10.23 49.26 -16.35
CA LEU A 856 10.64 50.61 -16.74
C LEU A 856 9.80 51.20 -17.86
N VAL A 857 9.25 50.40 -18.78
CA VAL A 857 8.44 50.94 -19.89
C VAL A 857 7.27 51.81 -19.39
N PRO A 858 6.44 51.38 -18.41
CA PRO A 858 5.40 52.24 -17.84
C PRO A 858 5.93 53.52 -17.17
N VAL A 859 7.16 53.49 -16.64
CA VAL A 859 7.79 54.69 -16.06
C VAL A 859 7.97 55.74 -17.15
N VAL A 860 8.52 55.34 -18.29
CA VAL A 860 8.72 56.23 -19.44
C VAL A 860 7.38 56.78 -19.92
N GLU A 861 6.37 55.92 -20.09
CA GLU A 861 5.04 56.32 -20.54
C GLU A 861 4.41 57.36 -19.61
N GLN A 862 4.48 57.16 -18.29
CA GLN A 862 3.96 58.12 -17.32
C GLN A 862 4.71 59.45 -17.34
N LEU A 863 6.03 59.44 -17.47
CA LEU A 863 6.82 60.67 -17.55
C LEU A 863 6.52 61.46 -18.84
N LEU A 864 6.31 60.78 -19.96
CA LEU A 864 5.89 61.39 -21.23
C LEU A 864 4.47 61.98 -21.11
N GLN A 865 3.53 61.25 -20.55
CA GLN A 865 2.14 61.71 -20.35
C GLN A 865 2.05 62.91 -19.41
N ARG A 866 2.86 62.92 -18.33
CA ARG A 866 2.97 64.04 -17.38
C ARG A 866 3.82 65.21 -17.92
N GLN A 867 4.39 65.08 -19.12
CA GLN A 867 5.31 66.05 -19.76
C GLN A 867 6.55 66.39 -18.93
N VAL A 868 6.94 65.51 -18.00
CA VAL A 868 8.18 65.62 -17.22
C VAL A 868 9.38 65.19 -18.06
N LEU A 869 9.18 64.22 -18.95
CA LEU A 869 10.16 63.79 -19.95
C LEU A 869 9.78 64.39 -21.31
N HIS A 870 10.70 65.16 -21.91
CA HIS A 870 10.49 65.74 -23.23
C HIS A 870 11.18 64.91 -24.31
N VAL A 871 10.38 64.34 -25.21
CA VAL A 871 10.86 63.67 -26.44
C VAL A 871 10.03 64.19 -27.62
N PRO A 872 10.65 64.61 -28.74
CA PRO A 872 9.91 65.09 -29.90
C PRO A 872 9.16 63.96 -30.62
N TYR A 873 8.05 64.30 -31.28
CA TYR A 873 7.23 63.36 -32.05
C TYR A 873 7.88 62.86 -33.36
N THR A 874 8.86 63.61 -33.87
CA THR A 874 9.53 63.34 -35.15
C THR A 874 11.02 63.65 -35.04
N LEU A 875 11.81 63.02 -35.92
CA LEU A 875 13.20 63.39 -36.13
C LEU A 875 13.32 64.76 -36.83
N GLU A 876 14.50 65.40 -36.71
CA GLU A 876 14.82 66.75 -37.21
C GLU A 876 14.62 66.93 -38.73
N TYR A 877 14.43 65.86 -39.49
CA TYR A 877 14.29 65.88 -40.95
C TYR A 877 12.84 65.93 -41.45
N VAL A 878 11.84 65.82 -40.57
CA VAL A 878 10.42 65.97 -40.96
C VAL A 878 10.04 67.45 -40.92
N GLN A 879 10.33 68.17 -42.01
CA GLN A 879 10.06 69.61 -42.10
C GLN A 879 8.56 69.96 -42.13
N HIS A 880 7.68 68.98 -42.38
CA HIS A 880 6.23 69.16 -42.50
C HIS A 880 5.52 68.02 -41.75
N LEU A 881 4.91 68.32 -40.60
CA LEU A 881 4.01 67.38 -39.93
C LEU A 881 2.80 67.11 -40.83
N PRO A 882 2.40 65.85 -41.04
CA PRO A 882 1.18 65.56 -41.78
C PRO A 882 -0.03 66.14 -41.03
N LEU A 883 -1.11 66.52 -41.73
CA LEU A 883 -2.36 67.01 -41.13
C LEU A 883 -3.15 65.90 -40.36
N LEU A 884 -2.45 64.87 -39.89
CA LEU A 884 -2.98 63.71 -39.19
C LEU A 884 -3.12 64.00 -37.69
N ASN A 885 -4.10 63.38 -37.04
CA ASN A 885 -4.26 63.50 -35.59
C ASN A 885 -3.36 62.48 -34.87
N LEU A 886 -2.09 62.83 -34.68
CA LEU A 886 -1.11 61.95 -34.01
C LEU A 886 -1.24 61.90 -32.48
N ARG A 887 -2.15 62.69 -31.87
CA ARG A 887 -2.30 62.73 -30.40
C ARG A 887 -2.54 61.36 -29.75
N PRO A 888 -3.38 60.46 -30.31
CA PRO A 888 -3.59 59.13 -29.74
C PRO A 888 -2.33 58.24 -29.77
N PHE A 889 -1.38 58.52 -30.67
CA PHE A 889 -0.16 57.73 -30.88
C PHE A 889 1.11 58.48 -30.43
N ALA A 890 0.95 59.61 -29.76
CA ALA A 890 2.00 60.48 -29.25
C ALA A 890 3.04 59.69 -28.44
N CYS A 891 2.57 58.90 -27.47
CA CYS A 891 3.42 58.11 -26.58
C CYS A 891 4.19 57.02 -27.35
N HIS A 892 3.57 56.35 -28.32
CA HIS A 892 4.23 55.32 -29.15
C HIS A 892 5.38 55.92 -29.97
N LEU A 893 5.14 57.06 -30.61
CA LEU A 893 6.15 57.77 -31.39
C LEU A 893 7.29 58.27 -30.50
N GLN A 894 6.97 58.91 -29.37
CA GLN A 894 7.96 59.41 -28.41
C GLN A 894 8.82 58.28 -27.82
N LEU A 895 8.21 57.16 -27.42
CA LEU A 895 8.96 56.02 -26.91
C LEU A 895 9.91 55.45 -27.97
N SER A 896 9.44 55.31 -29.21
CA SER A 896 10.28 54.85 -30.31
C SER A 896 11.45 55.79 -30.61
N VAL A 897 11.22 57.11 -30.59
CA VAL A 897 12.29 58.11 -30.73
C VAL A 897 13.27 58.04 -29.56
N LEU A 898 12.79 57.89 -28.32
CA LEU A 898 13.65 57.78 -27.14
C LEU A 898 14.58 56.57 -27.26
N LEU A 899 14.05 55.40 -27.63
CA LEU A 899 14.84 54.19 -27.84
C LEU A 899 15.88 54.39 -28.95
N LEU A 900 15.48 54.98 -30.09
CA LEU A 900 16.42 55.32 -31.16
C LEU A 900 17.55 56.25 -30.66
N ARG A 901 17.23 57.31 -29.91
CA ARG A 901 18.24 58.21 -29.34
C ARG A 901 19.14 57.49 -28.34
N GLY A 902 18.61 56.51 -27.61
CA GLY A 902 19.38 55.64 -26.71
C GLY A 902 20.42 54.83 -27.47
N PHE A 903 20.03 54.17 -28.55
CA PHE A 903 20.96 53.43 -29.42
C PHE A 903 21.94 54.35 -30.14
N GLN A 904 21.53 55.55 -30.56
CA GLN A 904 22.47 56.54 -31.13
C GLN A 904 23.58 56.91 -30.14
N LEU A 905 23.23 57.08 -28.86
CA LEU A 905 24.21 57.37 -27.81
C LEU A 905 25.08 56.14 -27.51
N LEU A 906 24.46 54.98 -27.34
CA LEU A 906 25.14 53.72 -27.00
C LEU A 906 26.13 53.28 -28.11
N CYS A 907 25.76 53.44 -29.38
CA CYS A 907 26.60 53.16 -30.54
C CYS A 907 27.55 54.31 -30.91
N SER A 908 27.50 55.45 -30.19
CA SER A 908 28.42 56.57 -30.43
C SER A 908 29.85 56.20 -30.02
N SER A 909 30.83 56.96 -30.53
CA SER A 909 32.23 56.80 -30.14
C SER A 909 32.51 56.96 -28.65
N SER A 910 31.59 57.57 -27.89
CA SER A 910 31.73 57.75 -26.44
C SER A 910 31.37 56.50 -25.64
N CYS A 911 30.53 55.62 -26.21
CA CYS A 911 29.97 54.45 -25.53
C CYS A 911 30.23 53.13 -26.25
N SER A 912 30.81 53.16 -27.46
CA SER A 912 31.00 51.98 -28.31
C SER A 912 31.85 50.86 -27.69
N SER A 913 32.64 51.17 -26.66
CA SER A 913 33.46 50.21 -25.90
C SER A 913 32.83 49.75 -24.58
N TRP A 914 31.63 50.22 -24.23
CA TRP A 914 30.99 49.91 -22.94
C TRP A 914 30.48 48.47 -22.86
N LEU A 915 30.11 47.89 -24.01
CA LEU A 915 29.45 46.59 -24.07
C LEU A 915 30.28 45.54 -24.82
N PRO A 916 30.44 44.33 -24.27
CA PRO A 916 30.98 43.21 -25.02
C PRO A 916 29.99 42.72 -26.09
N PRO A 917 30.45 41.93 -27.10
CA PRO A 917 29.59 41.43 -28.19
C PRO A 917 28.30 40.75 -27.73
N GLU A 918 28.37 39.95 -26.67
CA GLU A 918 27.24 39.18 -26.13
C GLU A 918 26.18 40.09 -25.49
N ALA A 919 26.58 41.24 -24.94
CA ALA A 919 25.67 42.22 -24.37
C ALA A 919 24.85 42.97 -25.42
N TRP A 920 25.39 43.14 -26.63
CA TRP A 920 24.66 43.77 -27.74
C TRP A 920 23.44 42.97 -28.15
N LEU A 921 23.56 41.64 -28.22
CA LEU A 921 22.42 40.77 -28.53
C LEU A 921 21.30 40.94 -27.50
N HIS A 922 21.64 40.93 -26.21
CA HIS A 922 20.67 41.12 -25.12
C HIS A 922 19.96 42.47 -25.20
N VAL A 923 20.71 43.55 -25.38
CA VAL A 923 20.16 44.91 -25.50
C VAL A 923 19.25 45.03 -26.73
N VAL A 924 19.61 44.39 -27.84
CA VAL A 924 18.77 44.32 -29.06
C VAL A 924 17.50 43.52 -28.80
N GLN A 925 17.56 42.41 -28.06
CA GLN A 925 16.38 41.63 -27.70
C GLN A 925 15.40 42.45 -26.84
N LEU A 926 15.88 43.19 -25.84
CA LEU A 926 15.05 44.10 -25.03
C LEU A 926 14.40 45.21 -25.89
N TYR A 927 15.15 45.76 -26.85
CA TYR A 927 14.62 46.74 -27.81
C TYR A 927 13.51 46.14 -28.70
N CYS A 928 13.77 44.97 -29.29
CA CYS A 928 12.82 44.25 -30.12
C CYS A 928 11.54 43.88 -29.35
N ALA A 929 11.67 43.42 -28.10
CA ALA A 929 10.54 43.17 -27.21
C ALA A 929 9.71 44.45 -26.99
N SER A 930 10.38 45.58 -26.72
CA SER A 930 9.71 46.89 -26.53
C SER A 930 8.94 47.33 -27.77
N LEU A 931 9.51 47.16 -28.95
CA LEU A 931 8.85 47.48 -30.22
C LEU A 931 7.66 46.56 -30.48
N THR A 932 7.76 45.29 -30.10
CA THR A 932 6.66 44.33 -30.24
C THR A 932 5.49 44.69 -29.32
N ASP A 933 5.77 45.03 -28.06
CA ASP A 933 4.77 45.53 -27.10
C ASP A 933 4.15 46.86 -27.57
N LEU A 934 4.95 47.77 -28.12
CA LEU A 934 4.48 49.00 -28.75
C LEU A 934 3.52 48.74 -29.92
N LEU A 935 3.84 47.78 -30.80
CA LEU A 935 2.95 47.39 -31.91
C LEU A 935 1.65 46.77 -31.40
N ALA A 936 1.69 45.95 -30.36
CA ALA A 936 0.49 45.41 -29.74
C ALA A 936 -0.40 46.53 -29.15
N SER A 937 0.22 47.48 -28.44
CA SER A 937 -0.45 48.67 -27.89
C SER A 937 -1.02 49.58 -28.99
N LEU A 938 -0.32 49.72 -30.12
CA LEU A 938 -0.79 50.45 -31.31
C LEU A 938 -2.09 49.83 -31.86
N LYS A 939 -2.14 48.49 -32.01
CA LYS A 939 -3.33 47.77 -32.47
C LYS A 939 -4.51 47.97 -31.51
N ALA A 940 -4.26 47.89 -30.21
CA ALA A 940 -5.29 48.10 -29.20
C ALA A 940 -5.85 49.54 -29.24
N THR A 941 -4.97 50.53 -29.36
CA THR A 941 -5.36 51.95 -29.46
C THR A 941 -6.16 52.22 -30.74
N ALA A 942 -5.75 51.63 -31.86
CA ALA A 942 -6.47 51.73 -33.13
C ALA A 942 -7.85 51.06 -33.09
N GLY A 943 -7.96 49.91 -32.44
CA GLY A 943 -9.23 49.19 -32.26
C GLY A 943 -10.22 49.90 -31.32
N ALA A 944 -9.73 50.68 -30.36
CA ALA A 944 -10.55 51.48 -29.44
C ALA A 944 -10.95 52.87 -30.02
N ALA A 945 -10.39 53.27 -31.17
CA ALA A 945 -10.64 54.59 -31.73
C ALA A 945 -12.07 54.71 -32.30
N THR A 946 -12.77 55.80 -31.95
CA THR A 946 -14.12 56.11 -32.44
C THR A 946 -14.14 56.66 -33.87
N GLN A 947 -12.99 57.03 -34.43
CA GLN A 947 -12.84 57.55 -35.79
C GLN A 947 -11.82 56.69 -36.57
N PRO A 948 -11.95 56.58 -37.91
CA PRO A 948 -10.97 55.87 -38.72
C PRO A 948 -9.57 56.47 -38.56
N CYS A 949 -8.62 55.68 -38.07
CA CYS A 949 -7.24 56.09 -37.81
C CYS A 949 -6.20 55.34 -38.68
N ALA A 950 -6.64 54.74 -39.78
CA ALA A 950 -5.81 53.90 -40.66
C ALA A 950 -4.56 54.63 -41.19
N GLN A 951 -4.66 55.95 -41.38
CA GLN A 951 -3.57 56.79 -41.88
C GLN A 951 -2.56 57.12 -40.79
N GLU A 952 -3.03 57.42 -39.57
CA GLU A 952 -2.22 57.63 -38.37
C GLU A 952 -1.45 56.36 -37.98
N VAL A 953 -2.11 55.20 -38.06
CA VAL A 953 -1.50 53.90 -37.78
C VAL A 953 -0.43 53.58 -38.83
N SER A 954 -0.74 53.76 -40.12
CA SER A 954 0.24 53.57 -41.20
C SER A 954 1.45 54.48 -41.04
N PHE A 955 1.24 55.76 -40.71
CA PHE A 955 2.32 56.71 -40.42
C PHE A 955 3.19 56.25 -39.25
N THR A 956 2.57 55.79 -38.16
CA THR A 956 3.29 55.31 -36.97
C THR A 956 4.11 54.06 -37.30
N CYS A 957 3.54 53.09 -38.02
CA CYS A 957 4.28 51.91 -38.50
C CYS A 957 5.48 52.28 -39.37
N ILE A 958 5.34 53.25 -40.28
CA ILE A 958 6.46 53.73 -41.11
C ILE A 958 7.57 54.32 -40.22
N GLN A 959 7.23 55.13 -39.21
CA GLN A 959 8.23 55.69 -38.28
C GLN A 959 8.93 54.60 -37.47
N LEU A 960 8.18 53.64 -36.91
CA LEU A 960 8.75 52.50 -36.18
C LEU A 960 9.71 51.69 -37.06
N PHE A 961 9.34 51.44 -38.31
CA PHE A 961 10.18 50.75 -39.29
C PHE A 961 11.48 51.53 -39.56
N CYS A 962 11.39 52.84 -39.80
CA CYS A 962 12.58 53.68 -39.99
C CYS A 962 13.49 53.68 -38.76
N HIS A 963 12.95 53.81 -37.55
CA HIS A 963 13.73 53.79 -36.33
C HIS A 963 14.42 52.44 -36.12
N LEU A 964 13.73 51.33 -36.37
CA LEU A 964 14.30 49.98 -36.32
C LEU A 964 15.46 49.84 -37.31
N LEU A 965 15.29 50.27 -38.56
CA LEU A 965 16.35 50.19 -39.56
C LEU A 965 17.56 51.09 -39.26
N HIS A 966 17.33 52.27 -38.67
CA HIS A 966 18.44 53.10 -38.17
C HIS A 966 19.23 52.39 -37.09
N VAL A 967 18.56 51.76 -36.12
CA VAL A 967 19.24 50.94 -35.09
C VAL A 967 20.03 49.82 -35.75
N ALA A 968 19.41 49.06 -36.66
CA ALA A 968 20.07 47.98 -37.39
C ALA A 968 21.34 48.44 -38.13
N ALA A 969 21.33 49.65 -38.70
CA ALA A 969 22.49 50.21 -39.41
C ALA A 969 23.62 50.69 -38.48
N MET A 970 23.34 50.99 -37.21
CA MET A 970 24.33 51.48 -36.23
C MET A 970 24.99 50.36 -35.42
N LEU A 971 24.36 49.18 -35.36
CA LEU A 971 24.85 48.07 -34.54
C LEU A 971 26.21 47.53 -35.03
N PRO A 972 27.07 47.06 -34.11
CA PRO A 972 28.28 46.34 -34.50
C PRO A 972 27.93 45.04 -35.25
N THR A 973 28.80 44.62 -36.17
CA THR A 973 28.57 43.44 -37.02
C THR A 973 28.54 42.14 -36.21
N GLY A 974 27.46 41.35 -36.35
CA GLY A 974 27.36 39.96 -35.86
C GLY A 974 26.19 39.69 -34.91
N GLY A 975 25.36 38.69 -35.26
CA GLY A 975 24.48 37.95 -34.34
C GLY A 975 23.18 38.63 -33.89
N CYS A 976 22.98 39.92 -34.21
CA CYS A 976 21.80 40.70 -33.79
C CYS A 976 20.71 40.82 -34.87
N GLU A 977 20.91 40.27 -36.07
CA GLU A 977 20.06 40.57 -37.23
C GLU A 977 18.70 39.86 -37.17
N GLU A 978 18.66 38.64 -36.63
CA GLU A 978 17.45 37.81 -36.60
C GLU A 978 16.30 38.43 -35.77
N PRO A 979 16.51 38.87 -34.51
CA PRO A 979 15.45 39.55 -33.75
C PRO A 979 14.92 40.81 -34.44
N LEU A 980 15.81 41.58 -35.07
CA LEU A 980 15.45 42.80 -35.79
C LEU A 980 14.63 42.51 -37.05
N LEU A 981 14.99 41.46 -37.80
CA LEU A 981 14.25 41.01 -38.98
C LEU A 981 12.81 40.62 -38.60
N VAL A 982 12.64 39.84 -37.54
CA VAL A 982 11.32 39.38 -37.08
C VAL A 982 10.41 40.57 -36.76
N VAL A 983 10.91 41.53 -35.96
CA VAL A 983 10.12 42.72 -35.61
C VAL A 983 9.87 43.61 -36.83
N ALA A 984 10.84 43.78 -37.73
CA ALA A 984 10.66 44.55 -38.96
C ALA A 984 9.54 43.96 -39.84
N LEU A 985 9.48 42.63 -39.96
CA LEU A 985 8.41 41.94 -40.70
C LEU A 985 7.05 42.09 -40.02
N GLU A 986 6.98 42.09 -38.68
CA GLU A 986 5.75 42.34 -37.93
C GLU A 986 5.28 43.79 -38.15
N VAL A 987 6.17 44.79 -38.07
CA VAL A 987 5.84 46.20 -38.36
C VAL A 987 5.27 46.34 -39.78
N LEU A 988 5.93 45.74 -40.79
CA LEU A 988 5.46 45.79 -42.18
C LEU A 988 4.11 45.09 -42.36
N SER A 989 3.84 44.02 -41.62
CA SER A 989 2.56 43.32 -41.66
C SER A 989 1.45 44.16 -41.03
N GLN A 990 1.75 44.94 -39.98
CA GLN A 990 0.77 45.89 -39.42
C GLN A 990 0.52 47.07 -40.35
N TYR A 991 1.56 47.61 -40.99
CA TYR A 991 1.41 48.60 -42.05
C TYR A 991 0.54 48.09 -43.22
N GLU A 992 0.73 46.82 -43.64
CA GLU A 992 -0.08 46.20 -44.69
C GLU A 992 -1.57 46.21 -44.35
N VAL A 993 -1.91 45.82 -43.11
CA VAL A 993 -3.28 45.78 -42.62
C VAL A 993 -3.88 47.19 -42.56
N SER A 994 -3.18 48.17 -41.99
CA SER A 994 -3.68 49.54 -41.88
C SER A 994 -3.80 50.24 -43.23
N SER A 995 -2.83 50.03 -44.13
CA SER A 995 -2.83 50.61 -45.48
C SER A 995 -3.96 50.05 -46.35
N LYS A 996 -4.32 48.76 -46.20
CA LYS A 996 -5.48 48.15 -46.87
C LYS A 996 -6.81 48.66 -46.32
N ALA A 997 -6.86 48.99 -45.02
CA ALA A 997 -8.05 49.53 -44.37
C ALA A 997 -8.32 51.02 -44.69
N ASP A 998 -7.38 51.74 -45.31
CA ASP A 998 -7.56 53.15 -45.71
C ASP A 998 -8.52 53.27 -46.91
N GLY A 999 -9.74 53.73 -46.64
CA GLY A 999 -10.79 53.96 -47.64
C GLY A 999 -10.75 55.34 -48.31
N ALA A 1000 -9.71 56.15 -48.10
CA ALA A 1000 -9.65 57.50 -48.64
C ALA A 1000 -9.52 57.55 -50.18
N PRO A 1001 -10.06 58.59 -50.87
CA PRO A 1001 -10.05 58.71 -52.33
C PRO A 1001 -8.66 58.70 -53.00
N CYS A 1002 -7.59 58.90 -52.24
CA CYS A 1002 -6.19 58.90 -52.72
C CYS A 1002 -5.32 57.78 -52.10
N ALA A 1003 -5.92 56.79 -51.43
CA ALA A 1003 -5.19 55.75 -50.70
C ALA A 1003 -4.23 54.95 -51.61
N ALA A 1004 -4.61 54.66 -52.86
CA ALA A 1004 -3.77 53.91 -53.80
C ALA A 1004 -2.46 54.64 -54.17
N LEU A 1005 -2.54 55.94 -54.49
CA LEU A 1005 -1.36 56.75 -54.79
C LEU A 1005 -0.46 56.91 -53.56
N ARG A 1006 -1.06 57.08 -52.38
CA ARG A 1006 -0.33 57.19 -51.13
C ARG A 1006 0.42 55.91 -50.80
N ARG A 1007 -0.24 54.75 -50.90
CA ARG A 1007 0.38 53.43 -50.68
C ARG A 1007 1.55 53.19 -51.64
N ALA A 1008 1.45 53.63 -52.89
CA ALA A 1008 2.56 53.54 -53.84
C ALA A 1008 3.76 54.41 -53.42
N ASN A 1009 3.50 55.65 -52.97
CA ASN A 1009 4.55 56.55 -52.48
C ASN A 1009 5.20 56.05 -51.18
N GLU A 1010 4.38 55.59 -50.22
CA GLU A 1010 4.83 54.99 -48.96
C GLU A 1010 5.63 53.71 -49.21
N GLY A 1011 5.17 52.85 -50.13
CA GLY A 1011 5.87 51.63 -50.54
C GLY A 1011 7.25 51.92 -51.16
N HIS A 1012 7.32 52.90 -52.07
CA HIS A 1012 8.60 53.35 -52.65
C HIS A 1012 9.54 53.92 -51.57
N PHE A 1013 9.01 54.69 -50.62
CA PHE A 1013 9.79 55.21 -49.50
C PHE A 1013 10.36 54.08 -48.63
N LEU A 1014 9.52 53.12 -48.22
CA LEU A 1014 9.97 51.97 -47.42
C LEU A 1014 11.03 51.12 -48.14
N GLN A 1015 10.90 50.94 -49.46
CA GLN A 1015 11.94 50.31 -50.29
C GLN A 1015 13.24 51.10 -50.27
N SER A 1016 13.18 52.42 -50.50
CA SER A 1016 14.36 53.29 -50.50
C SER A 1016 15.10 53.30 -49.15
N VAL A 1017 14.37 53.26 -48.02
CA VAL A 1017 14.99 53.18 -46.69
C VAL A 1017 15.64 51.80 -46.50
N THR A 1018 14.99 50.73 -46.95
CA THR A 1018 15.53 49.37 -46.85
C THR A 1018 16.79 49.17 -47.69
N ASP A 1019 16.86 49.78 -48.88
CA ASP A 1019 18.03 49.72 -49.77
C ASP A 1019 19.31 50.28 -49.12
N SER A 1020 19.18 51.15 -48.12
CA SER A 1020 20.31 51.77 -47.41
C SER A 1020 20.97 50.87 -46.36
N LEU A 1021 20.42 49.67 -46.11
CA LEU A 1021 20.96 48.71 -45.14
C LEU A 1021 22.24 48.04 -45.66
N GLY A 1022 23.28 48.02 -44.83
CA GLY A 1022 24.53 47.32 -45.12
C GLY A 1022 24.45 45.79 -45.01
N HIS A 1023 23.48 45.25 -44.25
CA HIS A 1023 23.34 43.81 -44.04
C HIS A 1023 22.52 43.14 -45.15
N GLU A 1024 23.14 42.23 -45.92
CA GLU A 1024 22.59 41.72 -47.16
C GLU A 1024 21.34 40.83 -46.96
N GLU A 1025 21.36 39.89 -46.02
CA GLU A 1025 20.24 38.97 -45.80
C GLU A 1025 18.99 39.69 -45.29
N LEU A 1026 19.16 40.56 -44.28
CA LEU A 1026 18.09 41.41 -43.74
C LEU A 1026 17.47 42.27 -44.84
N ARG A 1027 18.31 42.93 -45.65
CA ARG A 1027 17.88 43.76 -46.78
C ARG A 1027 17.09 42.96 -47.82
N CYS A 1028 17.60 41.81 -48.25
CA CYS A 1028 16.97 40.96 -49.26
C CYS A 1028 15.58 40.48 -48.82
N THR A 1029 15.45 40.00 -47.57
CA THR A 1029 14.17 39.51 -47.04
C THR A 1029 13.14 40.63 -46.90
N LEU A 1030 13.55 41.82 -46.43
CA LEU A 1030 12.63 42.96 -46.31
C LEU A 1030 12.19 43.51 -47.67
N LEU A 1031 13.10 43.62 -48.65
CA LEU A 1031 12.74 44.01 -50.02
C LEU A 1031 11.79 42.99 -50.68
N GLN A 1032 11.97 41.70 -50.39
CA GLN A 1032 11.05 40.66 -50.85
C GLN A 1032 9.65 40.81 -50.23
N LYS A 1033 9.54 41.13 -48.93
CA LYS A 1033 8.25 41.43 -48.29
C LYS A 1033 7.62 42.70 -48.88
N LEU A 1034 8.40 43.77 -49.06
CA LEU A 1034 7.93 45.05 -49.61
C LEU A 1034 7.46 44.95 -51.07
N SER A 1035 8.12 44.16 -51.91
CA SER A 1035 7.67 43.95 -53.30
C SER A 1035 6.31 43.23 -53.38
N LYS A 1036 6.00 42.36 -52.43
CA LYS A 1036 4.68 41.72 -52.28
C LYS A 1036 3.60 42.66 -51.73
N LEU A 1037 3.98 43.76 -51.09
CA LEU A 1037 3.05 44.79 -50.59
C LEU A 1037 2.63 45.80 -51.67
N GLY A 1038 3.45 45.96 -52.70
CA GLY A 1038 3.21 46.86 -53.85
C GLY A 1038 2.50 46.22 -55.04
N ALA A 1039 2.34 44.89 -55.04
CA ALA A 1039 1.51 44.12 -55.97
C ALA A 1039 0.10 43.95 -55.41
#